data_AF-A0AAD9GZY1-F1
#
_entry.id   AF-A0AAD9GZY1-F1
#
_cell.length_a   1.000
_cell.length_b   1.000
_cell.length_c   1.000
_cell.angle_alpha   90.00
_cell.angle_beta   90.00
_cell.angle_gamma   90.00
#
_symmetry.space_group_name_H-M   'P 1'
#
loop_
_entity.id
_entity.type
_entity.pdbx_description
1 polymer ?
#
loop_
_entity_poly.entity_id
_entity_poly.type
_entity_poly.pdbx_seq_one_letter_code
_entity_poly.pdbx_strand_id
1 'polypeptide(L)'
;MECPSGCRDWIFAYLCEDHWKRCRQRLVPCGVGGKLCARPIRVWHMGNKLVRCAVHGENALLWALKSLDLDLATYLLQNVDAFNVVNEEFANGFSPLVLAASLGNVDLIQLLLRFGADVNFETSRGRTPLSEACIAQDPVIVKMLIDHRASVTHTNRQGRNLLQMAHAFADSDASTESKWKEIIQLLEEQAELERAQRDLFIAIACSNYDHLIQCFKYSAKTPGHTHQTANPFEALQELVKVKEKQAGVKRAELVEAIQVFNESIAETEAKRVEAIHLSSQVDDSCRRLQNVEKAEEASDIDSGALEAEMLAMIREITAQDIAQLLNSHVPSDTSLVVVKALSLLCGVVPRGRRNATEYTDVEWWKTAQALLMDRSLLRRLRGYRQQPISPDVMAKVRRECLKSPAFAACTAEFKASCEASNTETGERSKIPPPEQLRGNIVGILATWVQGVEIEYKAQAERQILVERKRRLAVSLSVAREKQQHASFEAQVEARSLPARQEEVEAVRAESAKAEQELEVAKKRLNTYKLLNYAALSGHTPLTFACAVGNEAIVHMLLSHGACSGYQFEEQSLCASFIQVLVRDYQYRKKFVRERRLQELSEGGIKPRSDAAIEALVRNVAHAFIVGHYTRKLVHFRQTHRVALHEAVLNGYPEIAAILLSKEATLWQKTHVLPERVYPGALLENVAPISRDSHEHVKRKGNWKLQPLVKEPKKSQTDQENPDDTFCKPMTIADTLNCAVKYYDSGLFHVSKGWEASDVTYYSATANFVHESLAKLETSQTQWHKELVLKRNVIRKTAELKEKHVKLDEAIISRDFITASSLLDEGAFADYETSNAGLSVLMAACIEEVYVKNADGDNVIAVEFLLDRPTNHPLVNFESSRGFTALGTAAFYGTIKCAKMLIERGASVNLVSRFTGCTALMIAADNGKEAFVRFLVAIKEIDVFLCDAKGKTALDYARARGFIEIAGILEVAMARTYGRPVSRKPKNCRLPKFPDIE
;
A
#
# COMPACT_ATOMS: atom_id res chain seq x y z
N MET A 1 52.98 33.15 8.13
CA MET A 1 52.92 33.48 9.56
C MET A 1 53.00 32.17 10.33
N GLU A 2 53.78 32.11 11.41
CA GLU A 2 53.69 30.99 12.34
C GLU A 2 52.34 31.05 13.07
N CYS A 3 51.74 29.90 13.35
CA CYS A 3 50.47 29.85 14.04
C CYS A 3 50.55 30.52 15.44
N PRO A 4 49.66 31.48 15.76
CA PRO A 4 49.70 32.21 17.02
C PRO A 4 49.47 31.33 18.27
N SER A 5 48.88 30.15 18.10
CA SER A 5 48.69 29.14 19.17
C SER A 5 49.85 28.15 19.33
N GLY A 6 50.96 28.30 18.59
CA GLY A 6 52.17 27.51 18.83
C GLY A 6 52.15 26.07 18.32
N CYS A 7 51.40 25.77 17.24
CA CYS A 7 51.42 24.44 16.61
C CYS A 7 52.65 24.17 15.71
N ARG A 8 53.51 25.18 15.50
CA ARG A 8 54.72 25.19 14.64
C ARG A 8 54.50 25.04 13.13
N ASP A 9 53.26 25.12 12.66
CA ASP A 9 52.95 25.10 11.22
C ASP A 9 53.03 26.53 10.62
N TRP A 10 53.58 26.62 9.41
CA TRP A 10 53.68 27.87 8.63
C TRP A 10 52.46 28.02 7.72
N ILE A 11 51.67 29.07 7.94
CA ILE A 11 50.39 29.27 7.26
C ILE A 11 50.38 30.62 6.55
N PHE A 12 49.73 30.70 5.40
CA PHE A 12 49.42 31.98 4.76
C PHE A 12 48.37 32.74 5.58
N ALA A 13 48.54 34.05 5.78
CA ALA A 13 47.71 34.83 6.72
C ALA A 13 46.19 34.71 6.45
N TYR A 14 45.76 34.57 5.20
CA TYR A 14 44.35 34.41 4.83
C TYR A 14 43.77 33.01 5.17
N LEU A 15 44.62 32.00 5.42
CA LEU A 15 44.22 30.66 5.84
C LEU A 15 44.30 30.47 7.37
N CYS A 16 44.59 31.53 8.13
CA CYS A 16 44.72 31.43 9.58
C CYS A 16 43.42 31.00 10.25
N GLU A 17 42.25 31.46 9.78
CA GLU A 17 40.96 31.07 10.33
C GLU A 17 40.63 29.60 10.09
N ASP A 18 40.87 29.10 8.87
CA ASP A 18 40.67 27.69 8.52
C ASP A 18 41.67 26.77 9.24
N HIS A 19 42.91 27.25 9.41
CA HIS A 19 43.90 26.54 10.21
C HIS A 19 43.51 26.52 11.70
N TRP A 20 42.99 27.62 12.26
CA TRP A 20 42.58 27.69 13.66
C TRP A 20 41.55 26.61 14.00
N LYS A 21 40.58 26.38 13.10
CA LYS A 21 39.56 25.33 13.26
C LYS A 21 40.16 23.94 13.44
N ARG A 22 41.32 23.68 12.83
CA ARG A 22 42.04 22.38 12.84
C ARG A 22 43.34 22.41 13.64
N CYS A 23 43.61 23.49 14.38
CA CYS A 23 44.88 23.68 15.06
C CYS A 23 45.08 22.64 16.16
N ARG A 24 46.23 21.97 16.16
CA ARG A 24 46.57 20.89 17.11
C ARG A 24 46.51 21.32 18.58
N GLN A 25 46.69 22.61 18.85
CA GLN A 25 46.68 23.20 20.19
C GLN A 25 45.33 23.81 20.59
N ARG A 26 44.31 23.78 19.71
CA ARG A 26 42.94 24.20 20.04
C ARG A 26 42.45 23.35 21.21
N LEU A 27 42.03 24.01 22.29
CA LEU A 27 41.49 23.34 23.47
C LEU A 27 40.04 22.91 23.21
N VAL A 28 39.77 21.62 23.40
CA VAL A 28 38.46 21.01 23.18
C VAL A 28 38.10 20.20 24.44
N PRO A 29 36.92 20.43 25.05
CA PRO A 29 36.43 19.64 26.17
C PRO A 29 35.91 18.26 25.73
N CYS A 30 35.72 17.34 26.68
CA CYS A 30 34.96 16.12 26.42
C CYS A 30 33.47 16.47 26.23
N GLY A 31 32.66 15.56 25.67
CA GLY A 31 31.23 15.80 25.33
C GLY A 31 30.27 16.23 26.45
N VAL A 32 30.76 16.40 27.68
CA VAL A 32 30.05 16.97 28.85
C VAL A 32 30.26 18.49 28.96
N GLY A 33 31.33 19.05 28.36
CA GLY A 33 31.56 20.50 28.27
C GLY A 33 32.25 21.16 29.48
N GLY A 34 32.85 20.39 30.40
CA GLY A 34 33.53 20.93 31.57
C GLY A 34 34.87 21.60 31.28
N LYS A 35 35.24 22.67 32.02
CA LYS A 35 36.56 23.32 31.89
C LYS A 35 37.72 22.39 32.28
N LEU A 36 37.49 21.47 33.22
CA LEU A 36 38.48 20.52 33.73
C LEU A 36 38.86 19.42 32.72
N CYS A 37 38.04 19.20 31.69
CA CYS A 37 38.28 18.18 30.66
C CYS A 37 38.80 18.76 29.33
N ALA A 38 39.01 20.09 29.24
CA ALA A 38 39.54 20.73 28.05
C ALA A 38 41.00 20.33 27.80
N ARG A 39 41.26 19.70 26.66
CA ARG A 39 42.59 19.25 26.23
C ARG A 39 42.85 19.68 24.78
N PRO A 40 44.11 19.88 24.38
CA PRO A 40 44.43 20.16 22.99
C PRO A 40 44.06 18.98 22.08
N ILE A 41 43.60 19.26 20.85
CA ILE A 41 43.12 18.25 19.88
C ILE A 41 44.09 17.06 19.74
N ARG A 42 45.40 17.31 19.73
CA ARG A 42 46.42 16.25 19.60
C ARG A 42 46.35 15.16 20.67
N VAL A 43 45.87 15.48 21.87
CA VAL A 43 45.83 14.53 23.00
C VAL A 43 44.60 13.61 22.92
N TRP A 44 43.62 13.96 22.09
CA TRP A 44 42.38 13.20 21.93
C TRP A 44 42.53 11.96 21.05
N HIS A 45 43.62 11.82 20.30
CA HIS A 45 43.91 10.64 19.50
C HIS A 45 45.33 10.13 19.80
N MET A 46 45.45 8.83 20.10
CA MET A 46 46.74 8.15 20.32
C MET A 46 46.81 6.93 19.39
N GLY A 47 47.69 6.98 18.39
CA GLY A 47 47.66 6.03 17.28
C GLY A 47 46.33 6.11 16.52
N ASN A 48 45.70 4.97 16.25
CA ASN A 48 44.43 4.88 15.53
C ASN A 48 43.17 4.90 16.43
N LYS A 49 43.28 5.25 17.73
CA LYS A 49 42.15 5.22 18.68
C LYS A 49 41.89 6.58 19.32
N LEU A 50 40.60 6.90 19.53
CA LEU A 50 40.20 8.04 20.35
C LEU A 50 40.40 7.74 21.84
N VAL A 51 40.95 8.72 22.54
CA VAL A 51 41.17 8.66 23.99
C VAL A 51 39.91 9.12 24.70
N ARG A 52 39.44 8.34 25.67
CA ARG A 52 38.33 8.69 26.56
C ARG A 52 38.81 9.61 27.69
N CYS A 53 37.98 10.57 28.09
CA CYS A 53 38.26 11.43 29.23
C CYS A 53 38.35 10.61 30.53
N ALA A 54 39.38 10.81 31.35
CA ALA A 54 39.53 10.08 32.61
C ALA A 54 38.42 10.37 33.64
N VAL A 55 37.79 11.56 33.56
CA VAL A 55 36.77 11.99 34.54
C VAL A 55 35.37 11.53 34.14
N HIS A 56 35.03 11.60 32.85
CA HIS A 56 33.66 11.37 32.36
C HIS A 56 33.53 10.13 31.46
N GLY A 57 34.64 9.50 31.05
CA GLY A 57 34.62 8.38 30.10
C GLY A 57 34.29 8.75 28.65
N GLU A 58 34.03 10.03 28.37
CA GLU A 58 33.54 10.51 27.07
C GLU A 58 34.65 10.96 26.10
N ASN A 59 34.34 10.91 24.80
CA ASN A 59 35.23 11.30 23.71
C ASN A 59 35.06 12.78 23.30
N ALA A 60 36.10 13.37 22.71
CA ALA A 60 36.00 14.69 22.05
C ALA A 60 35.06 14.69 20.84
N LEU A 61 34.83 13.52 20.22
CA LEU A 61 33.88 13.39 19.12
C LEU A 61 32.46 13.78 19.57
N LEU A 62 32.03 13.38 20.78
CA LEU A 62 30.71 13.75 21.30
C LEU A 62 30.57 15.28 21.44
N TRP A 63 31.64 15.98 21.82
CA TRP A 63 31.64 17.44 21.85
C TRP A 63 31.48 18.00 20.44
N ALA A 64 32.28 17.52 19.48
CA ALA A 64 32.22 17.98 18.09
C ALA A 64 30.82 17.79 17.47
N LEU A 65 30.14 16.68 17.79
CA LEU A 65 28.77 16.42 17.32
C LEU A 65 27.75 17.34 18.01
N LYS A 66 27.86 17.56 19.33
CA LYS A 66 26.96 18.47 20.05
C LYS A 66 27.15 19.94 19.66
N SER A 67 28.38 20.36 19.40
CA SER A 67 28.70 21.72 18.96
C SER A 67 28.50 21.93 17.45
N LEU A 68 28.15 20.88 16.71
CA LEU A 68 28.00 20.88 15.25
C LEU A 68 29.29 21.33 14.51
N ASP A 69 30.45 21.10 15.12
CA ASP A 69 31.76 21.45 14.56
C ASP A 69 32.20 20.39 13.51
N LEU A 70 31.72 20.51 12.27
CA LEU A 70 32.04 19.59 11.17
C LEU A 70 33.55 19.48 10.91
N ASP A 71 34.30 20.59 10.99
CA ASP A 71 35.75 20.60 10.80
C ASP A 71 36.51 19.82 11.89
N LEU A 72 36.02 19.88 13.13
CA LEU A 72 36.60 19.12 14.24
C LEU A 72 36.25 17.64 14.11
N ALA A 73 35.00 17.32 13.75
CA ALA A 73 34.56 15.95 13.50
C ALA A 73 35.33 15.30 12.34
N THR A 74 35.46 15.99 11.19
CA THR A 74 36.27 15.51 10.06
C THR A 74 37.72 15.31 10.45
N TYR A 75 38.32 16.24 11.19
CA TYR A 75 39.71 16.13 11.63
C TYR A 75 39.92 14.94 12.56
N LEU A 76 39.03 14.70 13.52
CA LEU A 76 39.12 13.55 14.42
C LEU A 76 38.92 12.22 13.68
N LEU A 77 37.95 12.15 12.76
CA LEU A 77 37.65 10.92 12.02
C LEU A 77 38.69 10.58 10.95
N GLN A 78 39.38 11.56 10.36
CA GLN A 78 40.48 11.29 9.40
C GLN A 78 41.73 10.68 10.04
N ASN A 79 41.97 10.97 11.32
CA ASN A 79 43.19 10.59 12.04
C ASN A 79 43.05 9.30 12.86
N VAL A 80 41.87 8.67 12.85
CA VAL A 80 41.49 7.54 13.71
C VAL A 80 40.89 6.42 12.83
N ASP A 81 40.82 5.18 13.34
CA ASP A 81 40.03 4.12 12.71
C ASP A 81 38.53 4.47 12.80
N ALA A 82 38.06 5.29 11.85
CA ALA A 82 36.73 5.91 11.86
C ALA A 82 35.58 4.90 11.97
N PHE A 83 35.72 3.72 11.35
CA PHE A 83 34.68 2.69 11.33
C PHE A 83 34.25 2.24 12.73
N ASN A 84 35.21 1.88 13.60
CA ASN A 84 34.88 1.43 14.96
C ASN A 84 34.34 2.57 15.82
N VAL A 85 34.90 3.76 15.67
CA VAL A 85 34.53 4.92 16.48
C VAL A 85 33.12 5.41 16.20
N VAL A 86 32.70 5.40 14.94
CA VAL A 86 31.38 5.91 14.54
C VAL A 86 30.25 4.95 14.96
N ASN A 87 30.59 3.67 15.16
CA ASN A 87 29.65 2.62 15.56
C ASN A 87 29.72 2.30 17.07
N GLU A 88 30.58 2.98 17.84
CA GLU A 88 30.60 2.88 19.30
C GLU A 88 29.53 3.79 19.93
N GLU A 89 28.81 3.26 20.94
CA GLU A 89 27.89 4.05 21.74
C GLU A 89 28.62 4.98 22.70
N PHE A 90 28.14 6.22 22.81
CA PHE A 90 28.51 7.13 23.90
C PHE A 90 27.92 6.65 25.22
N ALA A 91 28.44 7.13 26.36
CA ALA A 91 27.93 6.72 27.68
C ALA A 91 26.45 7.11 27.90
N ASN A 92 25.94 8.06 27.12
CA ASN A 92 24.53 8.44 27.10
C ASN A 92 23.62 7.39 26.42
N GLY A 93 24.17 6.34 25.80
CA GLY A 93 23.42 5.33 25.06
C GLY A 93 22.96 5.79 23.67
N PHE A 94 23.63 6.80 23.10
CA PHE A 94 23.43 7.25 21.72
C PHE A 94 24.63 6.86 20.87
N SER A 95 24.40 6.43 19.63
CA SER A 95 25.45 6.38 18.63
C SER A 95 25.66 7.77 18.00
N PRO A 96 26.85 8.06 17.44
CA PRO A 96 27.11 9.27 16.65
C PRO A 96 26.02 9.60 15.63
N LEU A 97 25.52 8.58 14.91
CA LEU A 97 24.50 8.76 13.88
C LEU A 97 23.11 9.01 14.46
N VAL A 98 22.71 8.33 15.54
CA VAL A 98 21.44 8.59 16.23
C VAL A 98 21.43 10.00 16.83
N LEU A 99 22.55 10.45 17.41
CA LEU A 99 22.68 11.81 17.90
C LEU A 99 22.53 12.84 16.78
N ALA A 100 23.15 12.60 15.61
CA ALA A 100 23.01 13.46 14.45
C ALA A 100 21.56 13.54 13.94
N ALA A 101 20.84 12.41 13.93
CA ALA A 101 19.42 12.35 13.59
C ALA A 101 18.56 13.13 14.61
N SER A 102 18.83 13.01 15.91
CA SER A 102 18.10 13.76 16.94
C SER A 102 18.31 15.28 16.88
N LEU A 103 19.45 15.71 16.35
CA LEU A 103 19.79 17.13 16.16
C LEU A 103 19.23 17.71 14.85
N GLY A 104 18.69 16.88 13.96
CA GLY A 104 18.15 17.32 12.67
C GLY A 104 19.22 17.75 11.65
N ASN A 105 20.50 17.40 11.84
CA ASN A 105 21.59 17.92 11.01
C ASN A 105 21.97 16.99 9.85
N VAL A 106 21.54 17.35 8.63
CA VAL A 106 21.82 16.64 7.37
C VAL A 106 23.31 16.51 7.07
N ASP A 107 24.09 17.59 7.21
CA ASP A 107 25.51 17.60 6.85
C ASP A 107 26.33 16.69 7.77
N LEU A 108 25.94 16.63 9.05
CA LEU A 108 26.55 15.75 10.04
C LEU A 108 26.25 14.28 9.72
N ILE A 109 25.02 13.97 9.31
CA ILE A 109 24.60 12.63 8.89
C ILE A 109 25.40 12.21 7.64
N GLN A 110 25.47 13.06 6.61
CA GLN A 110 26.26 12.77 5.40
C GLN A 110 27.74 12.55 5.71
N LEU A 111 28.31 13.36 6.61
CA LEU A 111 29.70 13.21 7.05
C LEU A 111 29.91 11.85 7.73
N LEU A 112 29.06 11.48 8.69
CA LEU A 112 29.18 10.21 9.42
C LEU A 112 28.98 9.00 8.51
N LEU A 113 28.02 9.06 7.59
CA LEU A 113 27.80 8.03 6.57
C LEU A 113 29.03 7.87 5.66
N ARG A 114 29.67 8.96 5.25
CA ARG A 114 30.91 8.92 4.45
C ARG A 114 32.07 8.24 5.17
N PHE A 115 32.09 8.27 6.50
CA PHE A 115 33.09 7.59 7.33
C PHE A 115 32.67 6.17 7.75
N GLY A 116 31.53 5.68 7.27
CA GLY A 116 31.09 4.30 7.43
C GLY A 116 30.21 4.04 8.65
N ALA A 117 29.38 5.00 9.04
CA ALA A 117 28.37 4.79 10.07
C ALA A 117 27.35 3.70 9.68
N ASP A 118 27.09 2.76 10.59
CA ASP A 118 26.07 1.74 10.41
C ASP A 118 24.67 2.34 10.63
N VAL A 119 23.88 2.42 9.55
CA VAL A 119 22.53 3.02 9.55
C VAL A 119 21.53 2.22 10.39
N ASN A 120 21.77 0.93 10.54
CA ASN A 120 20.89 0.00 11.26
C ASN A 120 21.41 -0.34 12.66
N PHE A 121 22.39 0.43 13.15
CA PHE A 121 22.92 0.21 14.49
C PHE A 121 21.85 0.50 15.54
N GLU A 122 21.44 -0.54 16.26
CA GLU A 122 20.59 -0.40 17.43
C GLU A 122 21.39 0.01 18.65
N THR A 123 21.02 1.16 19.20
CA THR A 123 21.53 1.58 20.50
C THR A 123 21.05 0.68 21.64
N SER A 124 21.72 0.73 22.78
CA SER A 124 21.27 0.11 24.04
C SER A 124 19.83 0.44 24.45
N ARG A 125 19.30 1.58 23.99
CA ARG A 125 17.90 2.01 24.16
C ARG A 125 16.92 1.34 23.19
N GLY A 126 17.41 0.47 22.31
CA GLY A 126 16.66 -0.15 21.23
C GLY A 126 16.22 0.86 20.18
N ARG A 127 16.97 1.94 19.95
CA ARG A 127 16.65 2.95 18.94
C ARG A 127 17.63 2.86 17.78
N THR A 128 17.10 2.83 16.57
CA THR A 128 17.84 3.00 15.31
C THR A 128 17.84 4.47 14.90
N PRO A 129 18.82 4.92 14.09
CA PRO A 129 18.83 6.27 13.50
C PRO A 129 17.52 6.63 12.81
N LEU A 130 16.92 5.68 12.10
CA LEU A 130 15.63 5.87 11.43
C LEU A 130 14.48 6.07 12.44
N SER A 131 14.45 5.29 13.53
CA SER A 131 13.43 5.48 14.58
C SER A 131 13.52 6.85 15.26
N GLU A 132 14.74 7.36 15.47
CA GLU A 132 14.95 8.68 16.05
C GLU A 132 14.56 9.79 15.07
N ALA A 133 14.85 9.63 13.77
CA ALA A 133 14.42 10.56 12.72
C ALA A 133 12.90 10.65 12.60
N CYS A 134 12.18 9.53 12.78
CA CYS A 134 10.72 9.52 12.84
C CYS A 134 10.21 10.30 14.06
N ILE A 135 10.82 10.10 15.25
CA ILE A 135 10.47 10.84 16.47
C ILE A 135 10.73 12.34 16.32
N ALA A 136 11.81 12.72 15.63
CA ALA A 136 12.12 14.11 15.30
C ALA A 136 11.18 14.73 14.24
N GLN A 137 10.34 13.92 13.57
CA GLN A 137 9.40 14.32 12.52
C GLN A 137 10.04 15.01 11.30
N ASP A 138 11.26 14.60 10.93
CA ASP A 138 12.03 15.18 9.83
C ASP A 138 12.01 14.27 8.57
N PRO A 139 11.09 14.49 7.60
CA PRO A 139 10.93 13.62 6.44
C PRO A 139 12.16 13.62 5.52
N VAL A 140 12.95 14.71 5.51
CA VAL A 140 14.18 14.82 4.72
C VAL A 140 15.24 13.84 5.23
N ILE A 141 15.38 13.72 6.55
CA ILE A 141 16.32 12.79 7.18
C ILE A 141 15.83 11.36 7.03
N VAL A 142 14.52 11.12 7.17
CA VAL A 142 13.91 9.82 6.90
C VAL A 142 14.19 9.36 5.46
N LYS A 143 13.94 10.21 4.45
CA LYS A 143 14.26 9.93 3.05
C LYS A 143 15.74 9.63 2.86
N MET A 144 16.62 10.45 3.42
CA MET A 144 18.08 10.24 3.32
C MET A 144 18.53 8.93 3.95
N LEU A 145 18.02 8.58 5.15
CA LEU A 145 18.38 7.33 5.81
C LEU A 145 17.83 6.12 5.04
N ILE A 146 16.65 6.24 4.43
CA ILE A 146 16.10 5.22 3.52
C ILE A 146 16.96 5.08 2.26
N ASP A 147 17.41 6.19 1.65
CA ASP A 147 18.32 6.19 0.50
C ASP A 147 19.66 5.52 0.85
N HIS A 148 20.11 5.68 2.10
CA HIS A 148 21.27 4.99 2.69
C HIS A 148 20.96 3.63 3.33
N ARG A 149 19.78 3.04 3.03
CA ARG A 149 19.38 1.65 3.35
C ARG A 149 19.13 1.35 4.83
N ALA A 150 18.46 2.28 5.49
CA ALA A 150 17.83 2.00 6.77
C ALA A 150 16.74 0.93 6.63
N SER A 151 16.80 -0.11 7.46
CA SER A 151 15.83 -1.20 7.48
C SER A 151 14.56 -0.78 8.20
N VAL A 152 13.41 -0.89 7.51
CA VAL A 152 12.10 -0.57 8.10
C VAL A 152 11.54 -1.75 8.90
N THR A 153 11.91 -2.99 8.55
CA THR A 153 11.41 -4.20 9.22
C THR A 153 12.12 -4.53 10.53
N HIS A 154 12.97 -3.65 11.05
CA HIS A 154 13.71 -3.91 12.28
C HIS A 154 12.76 -3.89 13.49
N THR A 155 12.79 -4.96 14.29
CA THR A 155 12.10 -5.04 15.59
C THR A 155 13.05 -4.59 16.68
N ASN A 156 12.68 -3.58 17.46
CA ASN A 156 13.50 -3.19 18.61
C ASN A 156 13.53 -4.30 19.66
N ARG A 157 14.42 -4.20 20.67
CA ARG A 157 14.48 -5.11 21.84
C ARG A 157 13.14 -5.33 22.57
N GLN A 158 12.15 -4.45 22.37
CA GLN A 158 10.78 -4.57 22.89
C GLN A 158 9.82 -5.35 21.97
N GLY A 159 10.31 -5.89 20.84
CA GLY A 159 9.52 -6.62 19.85
C GLY A 159 8.59 -5.76 18.98
N ARG A 160 8.68 -4.42 19.06
CA ARG A 160 7.84 -3.50 18.26
C ARG A 160 8.48 -3.20 16.91
N ASN A 161 7.69 -3.27 15.85
CA ASN A 161 8.09 -2.84 14.50
C ASN A 161 8.14 -1.31 14.41
N LEU A 162 9.03 -0.78 13.56
CA LEU A 162 9.14 0.66 13.30
C LEU A 162 7.80 1.30 12.88
N LEU A 163 7.02 0.63 12.02
CA LEU A 163 5.68 1.09 11.62
C LEU A 163 4.72 1.19 12.81
N GLN A 164 4.70 0.17 13.69
CA GLN A 164 3.86 0.19 14.90
C GLN A 164 4.26 1.33 15.83
N MET A 165 5.55 1.65 15.91
CA MET A 165 6.02 2.82 16.66
C MET A 165 5.55 4.13 16.00
N ALA A 166 5.69 4.26 14.68
CA ALA A 166 5.25 5.46 13.95
C ALA A 166 3.74 5.71 14.13
N HIS A 167 2.90 4.67 14.07
CA HIS A 167 1.47 4.79 14.37
C HIS A 167 1.21 5.16 15.83
N ALA A 168 1.88 4.50 16.79
CA ALA A 168 1.70 4.83 18.20
C ALA A 168 2.10 6.27 18.55
N PHE A 169 3.11 6.82 17.89
CA PHE A 169 3.50 8.23 18.04
C PHE A 169 2.52 9.18 17.34
N ALA A 170 2.02 8.82 16.16
CA ALA A 170 0.98 9.58 15.46
C ALA A 170 -0.32 9.69 16.28
N ASP A 171 -0.72 8.61 16.96
CA ASP A 171 -1.91 8.58 17.82
C ASP A 171 -1.76 9.47 19.06
N SER A 172 -0.53 9.71 19.52
CA SER A 172 -0.26 10.55 20.70
C SER A 172 -0.23 12.06 20.40
N ASP A 173 0.06 12.45 19.16
CA ASP A 173 0.22 13.86 18.75
C ASP A 173 -0.95 14.34 17.87
N ALA A 174 -2.08 14.69 18.49
CA ALA A 174 -3.28 15.18 17.80
C ALA A 174 -3.12 16.52 17.04
N SER A 175 -1.96 17.19 17.13
CA SER A 175 -1.71 18.53 16.57
C SER A 175 -0.96 18.53 15.24
N THR A 176 -0.37 17.41 14.79
CA THR A 176 0.57 17.38 13.64
C THR A 176 0.30 16.22 12.67
N GLU A 177 -0.97 15.99 12.33
CA GLU A 177 -1.40 14.88 11.46
C GLU A 177 -0.76 14.83 10.05
N SER A 178 -0.25 15.93 9.49
CA SER A 178 0.25 15.94 8.10
C SER A 178 1.65 15.33 7.93
N LYS A 179 2.58 15.60 8.86
CA LYS A 179 3.96 15.11 8.77
C LYS A 179 4.07 13.62 9.03
N TRP A 180 3.34 13.12 10.03
CA TRP A 180 3.26 11.68 10.31
C TRP A 180 2.65 10.89 9.16
N LYS A 181 1.61 11.44 8.49
CA LYS A 181 1.04 10.82 7.28
C LYS A 181 2.09 10.67 6.17
N GLU A 182 2.90 11.69 5.90
CA GLU A 182 3.99 11.60 4.90
C GLU A 182 5.04 10.55 5.31
N ILE A 183 5.44 10.52 6.59
CA ILE A 183 6.44 9.57 7.10
C ILE A 183 5.91 8.13 7.03
N ILE A 184 4.68 7.89 7.46
CA ILE A 184 4.03 6.56 7.43
C ILE A 184 3.94 6.08 5.98
N GLN A 185 3.49 6.93 5.05
CA GLN A 185 3.43 6.57 3.63
C GLN A 185 4.80 6.17 3.09
N LEU A 186 5.87 6.91 3.42
CA LEU A 186 7.23 6.57 2.99
C LEU A 186 7.72 5.23 3.56
N LEU A 187 7.41 4.96 4.83
CA LEU A 187 7.78 3.70 5.48
C LEU A 187 6.98 2.50 4.93
N GLU A 188 5.70 2.68 4.64
CA GLU A 188 4.84 1.66 4.01
C GLU A 188 5.32 1.34 2.59
N GLU A 189 5.56 2.37 1.76
CA GLU A 189 6.13 2.21 0.42
C GLU A 189 7.46 1.45 0.47
N GLN A 190 8.33 1.78 1.42
CA GLN A 190 9.61 1.11 1.57
C GLN A 190 9.47 -0.34 2.08
N ALA A 191 8.55 -0.60 3.00
CA ALA A 191 8.29 -1.95 3.49
C ALA A 191 7.70 -2.85 2.39
N GLU A 192 6.83 -2.32 1.54
CA GLU A 192 6.31 -3.03 0.37
C GLU A 192 7.41 -3.35 -0.64
N LEU A 193 8.32 -2.40 -0.91
CA LEU A 193 9.48 -2.62 -1.77
C LEU A 193 10.40 -3.72 -1.21
N GLU A 194 10.68 -3.73 0.10
CA GLU A 194 11.48 -4.78 0.74
C GLU A 194 10.82 -6.16 0.66
N ARG A 195 9.50 -6.26 0.85
CA ARG A 195 8.77 -7.53 0.71
C ARG A 195 8.79 -8.02 -0.73
N ALA A 196 8.44 -7.17 -1.68
CA ALA A 196 8.42 -7.52 -3.09
C ALA A 196 9.81 -7.91 -3.62
N GLN A 197 10.89 -7.31 -3.09
CA GLN A 197 12.25 -7.72 -3.43
C GLN A 197 12.61 -9.10 -2.85
N ARG A 198 12.19 -9.41 -1.61
CA ARG A 198 12.39 -10.75 -1.03
C ARG A 198 11.67 -11.82 -1.87
N ASP A 199 10.43 -11.55 -2.27
CA ASP A 199 9.65 -12.44 -3.14
C ASP A 199 10.33 -12.61 -4.49
N LEU A 200 10.88 -11.52 -5.06
CA LEU A 200 11.65 -11.57 -6.29
C LEU A 200 12.93 -12.42 -6.15
N PHE A 201 13.67 -12.30 -5.05
CA PHE A 201 14.85 -13.14 -4.80
C PHE A 201 14.49 -14.61 -4.66
N ILE A 202 13.38 -14.93 -3.97
CA ILE A 202 12.87 -16.30 -3.89
C ILE A 202 12.52 -16.80 -5.31
N ALA A 203 11.84 -15.99 -6.12
CA ALA A 203 11.52 -16.33 -7.49
C ALA A 203 12.78 -16.55 -8.37
N ILE A 204 13.83 -15.73 -8.22
CA ILE A 204 15.10 -15.90 -8.92
C ILE A 204 15.81 -17.19 -8.47
N ALA A 205 15.85 -17.46 -7.17
CA ALA A 205 16.49 -18.67 -6.63
C ALA A 205 15.75 -19.95 -7.06
N CYS A 206 14.42 -19.91 -7.10
CA CYS A 206 13.58 -21.02 -7.56
C CYS A 206 13.41 -21.08 -9.09
N SER A 207 14.00 -20.14 -9.85
CA SER A 207 13.81 -20.00 -11.30
C SER A 207 12.33 -19.98 -11.75
N ASN A 208 11.49 -19.26 -11.00
CA ASN A 208 10.07 -19.10 -11.33
C ASN A 208 9.87 -17.96 -12.36
N TYR A 209 9.83 -18.32 -13.64
CA TYR A 209 9.69 -17.36 -14.73
C TYR A 209 8.30 -16.69 -14.77
N ASP A 210 7.23 -17.38 -14.37
CA ASP A 210 5.87 -16.83 -14.40
C ASP A 210 5.72 -15.66 -13.42
N HIS A 211 6.26 -15.80 -12.22
CA HIS A 211 6.29 -14.72 -11.24
C HIS A 211 7.14 -13.53 -11.73
N LEU A 212 8.27 -13.79 -12.40
CA LEU A 212 9.10 -12.73 -12.99
C LEU A 212 8.37 -11.98 -14.11
N ILE A 213 7.68 -12.70 -15.00
CA ILE A 213 6.88 -12.10 -16.08
C ILE A 213 5.74 -11.24 -15.52
N GLN A 214 5.06 -11.72 -14.47
CA GLN A 214 4.01 -10.95 -13.80
C GLN A 214 4.57 -9.66 -13.17
N CYS A 215 5.71 -9.74 -12.47
CA CYS A 215 6.40 -8.56 -11.93
C CYS A 215 6.83 -7.58 -13.03
N PHE A 216 7.21 -8.06 -14.22
CA PHE A 216 7.70 -7.23 -15.31
C PHE A 216 6.64 -6.81 -16.33
N LYS A 217 5.36 -7.21 -16.16
CA LYS A 217 4.26 -6.90 -17.10
C LYS A 217 4.17 -5.42 -17.49
N TYR A 218 4.45 -4.52 -16.55
CA TYR A 218 4.37 -3.07 -16.75
C TYR A 218 5.71 -2.40 -17.06
N SER A 219 6.82 -3.13 -16.99
CA SER A 219 8.16 -2.58 -17.25
C SER A 219 8.32 -2.17 -18.71
N ALA A 220 9.07 -1.09 -18.95
CA ALA A 220 9.39 -0.68 -20.31
C ALA A 220 10.37 -1.68 -20.93
N LYS A 221 10.07 -2.17 -22.14
CA LYS A 221 11.14 -2.60 -23.04
C LYS A 221 12.05 -1.39 -23.22
N THR A 222 13.34 -1.55 -23.00
CA THR A 222 14.31 -0.47 -23.21
C THR A 222 14.09 0.14 -24.60
N PRO A 223 13.91 1.48 -24.74
CA PRO A 223 14.03 2.10 -26.05
C PRO A 223 15.43 1.77 -26.58
N GLY A 224 15.52 1.44 -27.87
CA GLY A 224 16.82 1.25 -28.54
C GLY A 224 17.70 2.45 -28.24
N HIS A 225 18.93 2.19 -27.79
CA HIS A 225 19.88 3.18 -27.32
C HIS A 225 20.21 4.19 -28.42
N THR A 226 19.41 5.25 -28.50
CA THR A 226 19.76 6.49 -29.16
C THR A 226 19.41 7.60 -28.18
N HIS A 227 20.47 8.22 -27.64
CA HIS A 227 20.50 9.36 -26.72
C HIS A 227 20.59 9.03 -25.22
N GLN A 228 21.85 9.00 -24.73
CA GLN A 228 22.18 9.43 -23.36
C GLN A 228 21.64 10.85 -23.13
N THR A 229 21.05 11.12 -21.95
CA THR A 229 21.46 12.22 -21.03
C THR A 229 20.59 12.39 -19.77
N ALA A 230 19.40 11.77 -19.66
CA ALA A 230 18.59 11.90 -18.43
C ALA A 230 18.65 10.63 -17.57
N ASN A 231 18.80 10.78 -16.25
CA ASN A 231 18.63 9.70 -15.29
C ASN A 231 17.24 9.06 -15.55
N PRO A 232 17.14 7.76 -15.92
CA PRO A 232 15.85 7.15 -16.27
C PRO A 232 14.84 7.20 -15.11
N PHE A 233 15.33 7.25 -13.88
CA PHE A 233 14.52 7.50 -12.69
C PHE A 233 13.84 8.87 -12.67
N GLU A 234 14.58 9.94 -12.95
CA GLU A 234 14.06 11.31 -12.97
C GLU A 234 13.05 11.47 -14.11
N ALA A 235 13.33 10.91 -15.29
CA ALA A 235 12.39 10.91 -16.40
C ALA A 235 11.08 10.18 -16.06
N LEU A 236 11.14 9.02 -15.39
CA LEU A 236 9.95 8.31 -14.93
C LEU A 236 9.18 9.08 -13.84
N GLN A 237 9.89 9.75 -12.92
CA GLN A 237 9.26 10.62 -11.93
C GLN A 237 8.55 11.81 -12.57
N GLU A 238 9.17 12.46 -13.55
CA GLU A 238 8.57 13.54 -14.32
C GLU A 238 7.35 13.06 -15.09
N LEU A 239 7.42 11.88 -15.73
CA LEU A 239 6.28 11.28 -16.41
C LEU A 239 5.11 11.01 -15.45
N VAL A 240 5.37 10.50 -14.25
CA VAL A 240 4.32 10.33 -13.22
C VAL A 240 3.73 11.68 -12.83
N LYS A 241 4.56 12.70 -12.55
CA LYS A 241 4.07 14.05 -12.20
C LYS A 241 3.22 14.67 -13.31
N VAL A 242 3.62 14.51 -14.57
CA VAL A 242 2.86 14.99 -15.74
C VAL A 242 1.52 14.26 -15.81
N LYS A 243 1.51 12.94 -15.64
CA LYS A 243 0.29 12.13 -15.65
C LYS A 243 -0.63 12.41 -14.47
N GLU A 244 -0.09 12.71 -13.29
CA GLU A 244 -0.86 13.12 -12.12
C GLU A 244 -1.59 14.44 -12.36
N LYS A 245 -0.90 15.42 -12.98
CA LYS A 245 -1.52 16.68 -13.40
C LYS A 245 -2.61 16.44 -14.44
N GLN A 246 -2.36 15.61 -15.46
CA GLN A 246 -3.35 15.28 -16.49
C GLN A 246 -4.60 14.61 -15.90
N ALA A 247 -4.43 13.60 -15.03
CA ALA A 247 -5.54 12.95 -14.35
C ALA A 247 -6.29 13.92 -13.41
N GLY A 248 -5.58 14.82 -12.72
CA GLY A 248 -6.18 15.86 -11.89
C GLY A 248 -7.08 16.82 -12.68
N VAL A 249 -6.62 17.29 -13.85
CA VAL A 249 -7.42 18.14 -14.75
C VAL A 249 -8.67 17.40 -15.24
N LYS A 250 -8.53 16.16 -15.70
CA LYS A 250 -9.67 15.35 -16.17
C LYS A 250 -10.69 15.03 -15.08
N ARG A 251 -10.24 14.83 -13.83
CA ARG A 251 -11.15 14.70 -12.68
C ARG A 251 -11.91 15.99 -12.39
N ALA A 252 -11.27 17.15 -12.51
CA ALA A 252 -11.95 18.43 -12.34
C ALA A 252 -13.02 18.64 -13.43
N GLU A 253 -12.67 18.39 -14.70
CA GLU A 253 -13.61 18.43 -15.84
C GLU A 253 -14.82 17.49 -15.61
N LEU A 254 -14.59 16.30 -15.06
CA LEU A 254 -15.64 15.34 -14.70
C LEU A 254 -16.57 15.88 -13.61
N VAL A 255 -16.02 16.48 -12.55
CA VAL A 255 -16.81 17.05 -11.46
C VAL A 255 -17.67 18.20 -11.98
N GLU A 256 -17.10 19.08 -12.80
CA GLU A 256 -17.83 20.17 -13.44
C GLU A 256 -18.94 19.64 -14.36
N ALA A 257 -18.67 18.63 -15.18
CA ALA A 257 -19.69 18.03 -16.05
C ALA A 257 -20.83 17.37 -15.26
N ILE A 258 -20.52 16.66 -14.15
CA ILE A 258 -21.52 16.08 -13.26
C ILE A 258 -22.35 17.19 -12.59
N GLN A 259 -21.73 18.29 -12.17
CA GLN A 259 -22.43 19.41 -11.57
C GLN A 259 -23.42 20.05 -12.57
N VAL A 260 -22.97 20.36 -13.79
CA VAL A 260 -23.83 20.90 -14.86
C VAL A 260 -24.98 19.95 -15.19
N PHE A 261 -24.73 18.63 -15.22
CA PHE A 261 -25.79 17.65 -15.44
C PHE A 261 -26.82 17.64 -14.30
N ASN A 262 -26.38 17.69 -13.04
CA ASN A 262 -27.28 17.75 -11.89
C ASN A 262 -28.12 19.04 -11.87
N GLU A 263 -27.51 20.18 -12.24
CA GLU A 263 -28.21 21.46 -12.42
C GLU A 263 -29.28 21.33 -13.51
N SER A 264 -28.96 20.71 -14.65
CA SER A 264 -29.94 20.49 -15.72
C SER A 264 -31.09 19.56 -15.31
N ILE A 265 -30.82 18.51 -14.51
CA ILE A 265 -31.88 17.65 -13.94
C ILE A 265 -32.79 18.49 -13.05
N ALA A 266 -32.22 19.29 -12.14
CA ALA A 266 -33.00 20.13 -11.23
C ALA A 266 -33.87 21.14 -11.99
N GLU A 267 -33.35 21.77 -13.06
CA GLU A 267 -34.13 22.63 -13.93
C GLU A 267 -35.29 21.89 -14.60
N THR A 268 -35.04 20.70 -15.16
CA THR A 268 -36.10 19.91 -15.80
C THR A 268 -37.19 19.48 -14.82
N GLU A 269 -36.80 19.14 -13.59
CA GLU A 269 -37.74 18.77 -12.53
C GLU A 269 -38.57 19.98 -12.09
N ALA A 270 -37.95 21.14 -11.92
CA ALA A 270 -38.64 22.39 -11.60
C ALA A 270 -39.70 22.72 -12.65
N LYS A 271 -39.37 22.66 -13.95
CA LYS A 271 -40.33 22.92 -15.04
C LYS A 271 -41.43 21.87 -15.12
N ARG A 272 -41.12 20.59 -14.86
CA ARG A 272 -42.15 19.54 -14.76
C ARG A 272 -43.12 19.81 -13.61
N VAL A 273 -42.62 20.21 -12.45
CA VAL A 273 -43.46 20.57 -11.30
C VAL A 273 -44.34 21.78 -11.62
N GLU A 274 -43.80 22.80 -12.31
CA GLU A 274 -44.58 23.94 -12.76
C GLU A 274 -45.70 23.54 -13.74
N ALA A 275 -45.41 22.67 -14.71
CA ALA A 275 -46.40 22.15 -15.64
C ALA A 275 -47.51 21.35 -14.93
N ILE A 276 -47.15 20.54 -13.93
CA ILE A 276 -48.13 19.82 -13.09
C ILE A 276 -48.99 20.81 -12.31
N HIS A 277 -48.37 21.83 -11.70
CA HIS A 277 -49.11 22.85 -10.96
C HIS A 277 -50.11 23.58 -11.86
N LEU A 278 -49.70 24.02 -13.05
CA LEU A 278 -50.59 24.65 -14.02
C LEU A 278 -51.69 23.71 -14.50
N SER A 279 -51.41 22.41 -14.68
CA SER A 279 -52.46 21.42 -14.98
C SER A 279 -53.52 21.34 -13.88
N SER A 280 -53.12 21.38 -12.61
CA SER A 280 -54.06 21.39 -11.49
C SER A 280 -54.92 22.68 -11.46
N GLN A 281 -54.34 23.83 -11.81
CA GLN A 281 -55.09 25.09 -11.93
C GLN A 281 -56.10 25.06 -13.09
N VAL A 282 -55.75 24.41 -14.21
CA VAL A 282 -56.66 24.21 -15.35
C VAL A 282 -57.81 23.29 -14.93
N ASP A 283 -57.54 22.20 -14.21
CA ASP A 283 -58.57 21.28 -13.72
C ASP A 283 -59.54 21.97 -12.74
N ASP A 284 -59.01 22.77 -11.81
CA ASP A 284 -59.83 23.56 -10.88
C ASP A 284 -60.66 24.62 -11.60
N SER A 285 -60.10 25.26 -12.63
CA SER A 285 -60.84 26.21 -13.48
C SER A 285 -61.93 25.52 -14.29
N CYS A 286 -61.67 24.31 -14.81
CA CYS A 286 -62.67 23.48 -15.49
C CYS A 286 -63.81 23.08 -14.55
N ARG A 287 -63.49 22.63 -13.33
CA ARG A 287 -64.49 22.30 -12.30
C ARG A 287 -65.36 23.50 -11.93
N ARG A 288 -64.75 24.67 -11.75
CA ARG A 288 -65.48 25.92 -11.47
C ARG A 288 -66.39 26.30 -12.63
N LEU A 289 -65.95 26.15 -13.87
CA LEU A 289 -66.75 26.43 -15.06
C LEU A 289 -67.94 25.46 -15.16
N GLN A 290 -67.71 24.15 -15.01
CA GLN A 290 -68.77 23.13 -14.99
C GLN A 290 -69.82 23.39 -13.90
N ASN A 291 -69.39 23.83 -12.72
CA ASN A 291 -70.33 24.18 -11.64
C ASN A 291 -71.19 25.40 -12.00
N VAL A 292 -70.63 26.38 -12.71
CA VAL A 292 -71.39 27.54 -13.20
C VAL A 292 -72.34 27.14 -14.33
N GLU A 293 -71.92 26.26 -15.25
CA GLU A 293 -72.78 25.72 -16.31
C GLU A 293 -73.96 24.93 -15.75
N LYS A 294 -73.70 24.04 -14.79
CA LYS A 294 -74.77 23.31 -14.09
C LYS A 294 -75.73 24.26 -13.37
N ALA A 295 -75.24 25.36 -12.81
CA ALA A 295 -76.08 26.36 -12.15
C ALA A 295 -76.91 27.18 -13.16
N GLU A 296 -76.35 27.50 -14.33
CA GLU A 296 -77.03 28.15 -15.44
C GLU A 296 -78.15 27.24 -15.98
N GLU A 297 -77.83 25.97 -16.28
CA GLU A 297 -78.78 24.96 -16.72
C GLU A 297 -79.90 24.72 -15.70
N ALA A 298 -79.56 24.62 -14.41
CA ALA A 298 -80.57 24.47 -13.35
C ALA A 298 -81.49 25.69 -13.26
N SER A 299 -80.96 26.91 -13.45
CA SER A 299 -81.77 28.13 -13.49
C SER A 299 -82.68 28.18 -14.72
N ASP A 300 -82.20 27.70 -15.86
CA ASP A 300 -82.99 27.60 -17.09
C ASP A 300 -84.10 26.54 -16.99
N ILE A 301 -83.80 25.38 -16.41
CA ILE A 301 -84.79 24.32 -16.12
C ILE A 301 -85.85 24.85 -15.15
N ASP A 302 -85.43 25.48 -14.05
CA ASP A 302 -86.36 26.10 -13.08
C ASP A 302 -87.24 27.17 -13.77
N SER A 303 -86.68 27.97 -14.68
CA SER A 303 -87.45 28.98 -15.44
C SER A 303 -88.44 28.35 -16.43
N GLY A 304 -88.05 27.27 -17.09
CA GLY A 304 -88.91 26.52 -18.02
C GLY A 304 -90.04 25.79 -17.29
N ALA A 305 -89.77 25.22 -16.12
CA ALA A 305 -90.78 24.62 -15.25
C ALA A 305 -91.80 25.67 -14.78
N LEU A 306 -91.31 26.82 -14.30
CA LEU A 306 -92.14 27.95 -13.89
C LEU A 306 -93.00 28.47 -15.07
N GLU A 307 -92.46 28.51 -16.29
CA GLU A 307 -93.22 28.86 -17.49
C GLU A 307 -94.34 27.85 -17.81
N ALA A 308 -94.05 26.55 -17.72
CA ALA A 308 -95.05 25.52 -17.92
C ALA A 308 -96.20 25.62 -16.88
N GLU A 309 -95.85 25.84 -15.60
CA GLU A 309 -96.81 26.03 -14.51
C GLU A 309 -97.65 27.31 -14.71
N MET A 310 -97.01 28.44 -15.02
CA MET A 310 -97.71 29.70 -15.28
C MET A 310 -98.63 29.61 -16.50
N LEU A 311 -98.21 28.91 -17.57
CA LEU A 311 -99.06 28.68 -18.74
C LEU A 311 -100.25 27.76 -18.43
N ALA A 312 -100.07 26.74 -17.58
CA ALA A 312 -101.16 25.89 -17.10
C ALA A 312 -102.18 26.70 -16.27
N MET A 313 -101.68 27.53 -15.34
CA MET A 313 -102.49 28.46 -14.56
C MET A 313 -103.31 29.43 -15.43
N ILE A 314 -102.69 30.03 -16.45
CA ILE A 314 -103.36 30.97 -17.35
C ILE A 314 -104.44 30.28 -18.21
N ARG A 315 -104.34 28.97 -18.47
CA ARG A 315 -105.35 28.22 -19.25
C ARG A 315 -106.65 27.99 -18.48
N GLU A 316 -106.62 27.95 -17.14
CA GLU A 316 -107.80 27.79 -16.30
C GLU A 316 -108.67 29.07 -16.23
N ILE A 317 -108.19 30.22 -16.71
CA ILE A 317 -108.96 31.46 -16.76
C ILE A 317 -110.09 31.33 -17.79
N THR A 318 -111.33 31.21 -17.34
CA THR A 318 -112.50 31.15 -18.23
C THR A 318 -113.07 32.54 -18.55
N ALA A 319 -113.93 32.62 -19.58
CA ALA A 319 -114.64 33.87 -19.89
C ALA A 319 -115.65 34.26 -18.79
N GLN A 320 -116.19 33.27 -18.06
CA GLN A 320 -117.13 33.48 -16.96
C GLN A 320 -116.44 34.08 -15.74
N ASP A 321 -115.22 33.64 -15.49
CA ASP A 321 -114.35 34.17 -14.46
C ASP A 321 -114.04 35.67 -14.69
N ILE A 322 -113.56 36.05 -15.88
CA ILE A 322 -113.31 37.46 -16.22
C ILE A 322 -114.58 38.31 -16.08
N ALA A 323 -115.74 37.76 -16.45
CA ALA A 323 -117.03 38.42 -16.28
C ALA A 323 -117.44 38.60 -14.80
N GLN A 324 -117.13 37.63 -13.91
CA GLN A 324 -117.38 37.76 -12.47
C GLN A 324 -116.59 38.93 -11.84
N LEU A 325 -115.33 39.12 -12.23
CA LEU A 325 -114.53 40.28 -11.80
C LEU A 325 -115.01 41.61 -12.38
N LEU A 326 -115.57 41.62 -13.58
CA LEU A 326 -116.11 42.84 -14.20
C LEU A 326 -117.45 43.28 -13.57
N ASN A 327 -118.24 42.31 -13.08
CA ASN A 327 -119.57 42.54 -12.49
C ASN A 327 -119.53 42.96 -11.01
N SER A 328 -118.38 42.89 -10.33
CA SER A 328 -118.23 43.46 -9.00
C SER A 328 -118.15 44.99 -9.07
N HIS A 329 -119.24 45.69 -8.74
CA HIS A 329 -119.30 47.15 -8.73
C HIS A 329 -118.44 47.81 -7.63
N VAL A 330 -117.96 47.03 -6.64
CA VAL A 330 -117.04 47.48 -5.58
C VAL A 330 -115.80 46.58 -5.58
N PRO A 331 -114.60 47.10 -5.89
CA PRO A 331 -113.38 46.32 -5.80
C PRO A 331 -112.98 46.09 -4.34
N SER A 332 -112.58 44.87 -4.00
CA SER A 332 -111.90 44.61 -2.73
C SER A 332 -110.47 45.17 -2.78
N ASP A 333 -109.92 45.62 -1.64
CA ASP A 333 -108.54 46.10 -1.53
C ASP A 333 -107.53 45.08 -2.12
N THR A 334 -107.82 43.80 -1.98
CA THR A 334 -107.05 42.69 -2.56
C THR A 334 -107.07 42.68 -4.09
N SER A 335 -108.25 42.77 -4.70
CA SER A 335 -108.42 42.79 -6.15
C SER A 335 -107.71 44.01 -6.76
N LEU A 336 -107.79 45.16 -6.09
CA LEU A 336 -107.19 46.41 -6.54
C LEU A 336 -105.67 46.36 -6.57
N VAL A 337 -105.02 45.81 -5.54
CA VAL A 337 -103.55 45.71 -5.48
C VAL A 337 -102.99 44.75 -6.54
N VAL A 338 -103.65 43.61 -6.76
CA VAL A 338 -103.27 42.63 -7.80
C VAL A 338 -103.43 43.23 -9.19
N VAL A 339 -104.54 43.93 -9.41
CA VAL A 339 -104.86 44.60 -10.65
C VAL A 339 -103.91 45.79 -10.93
N LYS A 340 -103.53 46.54 -9.90
CA LYS A 340 -102.52 47.59 -9.98
C LYS A 340 -101.15 47.02 -10.34
N ALA A 341 -100.77 45.88 -9.77
CA ALA A 341 -99.54 45.17 -10.15
C ALA A 341 -99.58 44.67 -11.61
N LEU A 342 -100.70 44.08 -12.02
CA LEU A 342 -100.90 43.56 -13.36
C LEU A 342 -100.86 44.66 -14.44
N SER A 343 -101.48 45.81 -14.16
CA SER A 343 -101.46 46.97 -15.07
C SER A 343 -100.07 47.58 -15.20
N LEU A 344 -99.32 47.72 -14.09
CA LEU A 344 -97.92 48.14 -14.11
C LEU A 344 -97.02 47.18 -14.90
N LEU A 345 -97.18 45.87 -14.72
CA LEU A 345 -96.42 44.86 -15.45
C LEU A 345 -96.78 44.81 -16.94
N CYS A 346 -98.05 45.02 -17.28
CA CYS A 346 -98.50 45.12 -18.67
C CYS A 346 -98.20 46.47 -19.33
N GLY A 347 -97.55 47.41 -18.61
CA GLY A 347 -97.18 48.74 -19.11
C GLY A 347 -98.35 49.68 -19.35
N VAL A 348 -99.53 49.40 -18.77
CA VAL A 348 -100.73 50.21 -18.96
C VAL A 348 -100.99 51.01 -17.69
N VAL A 349 -100.84 52.32 -17.81
CA VAL A 349 -100.98 53.28 -16.71
C VAL A 349 -102.28 54.07 -16.89
N PRO A 350 -102.95 54.47 -15.80
CA PRO A 350 -104.16 55.27 -15.89
C PRO A 350 -103.99 56.58 -16.66
N ARG A 351 -105.00 56.90 -17.47
CA ARG A 351 -105.12 58.22 -18.12
C ARG A 351 -105.57 59.24 -17.07
N GLY A 352 -104.62 59.78 -16.31
CA GLY A 352 -104.90 60.80 -15.31
C GLY A 352 -105.10 62.20 -15.90
N ARG A 353 -105.69 63.09 -15.10
CA ARG A 353 -105.71 64.54 -15.36
C ARG A 353 -104.27 65.06 -15.42
N ARG A 354 -104.01 66.06 -16.27
CA ARG A 354 -102.69 66.71 -16.35
C ARG A 354 -102.26 67.17 -14.94
N ASN A 355 -101.11 66.68 -14.44
CA ASN A 355 -100.41 67.05 -13.19
C ASN A 355 -100.78 66.31 -11.87
N ALA A 356 -101.38 65.12 -11.88
CA ALA A 356 -101.48 64.30 -10.66
C ALA A 356 -100.19 63.50 -10.41
N THR A 357 -99.68 63.53 -9.16
CA THR A 357 -98.48 62.75 -8.75
C THR A 357 -98.80 61.30 -8.41
N GLU A 358 -100.05 61.01 -8.00
CA GLU A 358 -100.55 59.68 -7.69
C GLU A 358 -101.95 59.50 -8.27
N TYR A 359 -102.24 58.32 -8.81
CA TYR A 359 -103.55 57.98 -9.37
C TYR A 359 -104.45 57.37 -8.31
N THR A 360 -105.75 57.65 -8.40
CA THR A 360 -106.73 57.12 -7.44
C THR A 360 -107.06 55.64 -7.69
N ASP A 361 -107.50 54.94 -6.65
CA ASP A 361 -107.90 53.53 -6.73
C ASP A 361 -109.01 53.29 -7.78
N VAL A 362 -109.95 54.22 -7.92
CA VAL A 362 -111.02 54.16 -8.92
C VAL A 362 -110.48 54.29 -10.36
N GLU A 363 -109.44 55.10 -10.57
CA GLU A 363 -108.80 55.26 -11.88
C GLU A 363 -108.00 54.00 -12.26
N TRP A 364 -107.25 53.43 -11.31
CA TRP A 364 -106.59 52.14 -11.48
C TRP A 364 -107.62 51.04 -11.82
N TRP A 365 -108.73 50.97 -11.08
CA TRP A 365 -109.79 49.99 -11.34
C TRP A 365 -110.42 50.14 -12.74
N LYS A 366 -110.74 51.36 -13.19
CA LYS A 366 -111.27 51.58 -14.55
C LYS A 366 -110.29 51.16 -15.64
N THR A 367 -109.01 51.46 -15.45
CA THR A 367 -107.97 51.11 -16.43
C THR A 367 -107.71 49.63 -16.48
N ALA A 368 -107.87 48.97 -15.34
CA ALA A 368 -107.85 47.54 -15.26
C ALA A 368 -109.07 46.86 -15.88
N GLN A 369 -110.26 47.42 -15.72
CA GLN A 369 -111.44 46.94 -16.44
C GLN A 369 -111.22 47.02 -17.95
N ALA A 370 -110.61 48.12 -18.44
CA ALA A 370 -110.22 48.24 -19.85
C ALA A 370 -109.19 47.17 -20.26
N LEU A 371 -108.18 46.91 -19.42
CA LEU A 371 -107.22 45.84 -19.63
C LEU A 371 -107.85 44.45 -19.66
N LEU A 372 -108.76 44.13 -18.73
CA LEU A 372 -109.45 42.85 -18.63
C LEU A 372 -110.39 42.62 -19.83
N MET A 373 -110.91 43.70 -20.43
CA MET A 373 -111.71 43.66 -21.65
C MET A 373 -110.87 43.53 -22.94
N ASP A 374 -109.56 43.78 -22.87
CA ASP A 374 -108.69 43.65 -24.04
C ASP A 374 -108.53 42.18 -24.44
N ARG A 375 -108.90 41.87 -25.68
CA ARG A 375 -108.70 40.54 -26.31
C ARG A 375 -107.21 40.11 -26.36
N SER A 376 -106.28 41.03 -26.13
CA SER A 376 -104.83 40.80 -26.13
C SER A 376 -104.24 40.52 -24.75
N LEU A 377 -105.00 40.65 -23.66
CA LEU A 377 -104.50 40.47 -22.29
C LEU A 377 -103.96 39.05 -22.06
N LEU A 378 -104.71 38.00 -22.42
CA LEU A 378 -104.23 36.61 -22.28
C LEU A 378 -102.96 36.34 -23.12
N ARG A 379 -102.80 37.00 -24.29
CA ARG A 379 -101.57 36.92 -25.09
C ARG A 379 -100.40 37.60 -24.37
N ARG A 380 -100.63 38.76 -23.74
CA ARG A 380 -99.63 39.47 -22.93
C ARG A 380 -99.23 38.69 -21.68
N LEU A 381 -100.20 38.08 -20.99
CA LEU A 381 -99.95 37.24 -19.81
C LEU A 381 -99.18 35.96 -20.16
N ARG A 382 -99.44 35.35 -21.32
CA ARG A 382 -98.66 34.20 -21.83
C ARG A 382 -97.26 34.58 -22.30
N GLY A 383 -97.10 35.78 -22.86
CA GLY A 383 -95.83 36.30 -23.35
C GLY A 383 -94.98 37.04 -22.32
N TYR A 384 -95.19 36.81 -21.03
CA TYR A 384 -94.53 37.58 -19.95
C TYR A 384 -93.00 37.45 -19.96
N ARG A 385 -92.47 36.28 -20.36
CA ARG A 385 -91.02 36.03 -20.47
C ARG A 385 -90.34 36.88 -21.56
N GLN A 386 -91.09 37.30 -22.58
CA GLN A 386 -90.59 38.12 -23.69
C GLN A 386 -90.75 39.62 -23.45
N GLN A 387 -91.42 40.03 -22.37
CA GLN A 387 -91.62 41.44 -22.04
C GLN A 387 -90.42 41.98 -21.24
N PRO A 388 -89.69 42.98 -21.76
CA PRO A 388 -88.62 43.60 -21.00
C PRO A 388 -89.22 44.47 -19.91
N ILE A 389 -89.15 44.00 -18.66
CA ILE A 389 -89.59 44.77 -17.51
C ILE A 389 -88.41 45.60 -17.03
N SER A 390 -88.57 46.92 -17.00
CA SER A 390 -87.51 47.80 -16.49
C SER A 390 -87.33 47.63 -14.97
N PRO A 391 -86.10 47.83 -14.45
CA PRO A 391 -85.83 47.70 -13.02
C PRO A 391 -86.68 48.67 -12.18
N ASP A 392 -86.98 49.85 -12.72
CA ASP A 392 -87.81 50.86 -12.07
C ASP A 392 -89.27 50.40 -11.91
N VAL A 393 -89.81 49.71 -12.93
CA VAL A 393 -91.17 49.14 -12.89
C VAL A 393 -91.25 48.01 -11.87
N MET A 394 -90.29 47.07 -11.86
CA MET A 394 -90.26 46.01 -10.84
C MET A 394 -90.03 46.57 -9.43
N ALA A 395 -89.18 47.59 -9.26
CA ALA A 395 -88.99 48.25 -7.97
C ALA A 395 -90.26 48.97 -7.49
N LYS A 396 -91.05 49.52 -8.41
CA LYS A 396 -92.35 50.13 -8.11
C LYS A 396 -93.40 49.07 -7.73
N VAL A 397 -93.50 47.97 -8.47
CA VAL A 397 -94.37 46.81 -8.15
C VAL A 397 -94.01 46.18 -6.81
N ARG A 398 -92.71 46.04 -6.50
CA ARG A 398 -92.24 45.54 -5.18
C ARG A 398 -92.64 46.45 -4.03
N ARG A 399 -92.52 47.76 -4.20
CA ARG A 399 -92.83 48.74 -3.15
C ARG A 399 -94.32 48.91 -2.92
N GLU A 400 -95.11 49.04 -3.99
CA GLU A 400 -96.52 49.43 -3.90
C GLU A 400 -97.48 48.25 -3.86
N CYS A 401 -97.10 47.08 -4.38
CA CYS A 401 -98.02 45.95 -4.52
C CYS A 401 -97.58 44.73 -3.70
N LEU A 402 -96.37 44.21 -3.95
CA LEU A 402 -95.92 42.95 -3.34
C LEU A 402 -95.69 43.03 -1.82
N LYS A 403 -95.32 44.21 -1.31
CA LYS A 403 -95.10 44.47 0.14
C LYS A 403 -96.38 44.85 0.91
N SER A 404 -97.52 45.02 0.23
CA SER A 404 -98.79 45.36 0.87
C SER A 404 -99.38 44.15 1.61
N PRO A 405 -99.91 44.29 2.85
CA PRO A 405 -100.50 43.18 3.59
C PRO A 405 -101.70 42.55 2.87
N ALA A 406 -102.42 43.32 2.06
CA ALA A 406 -103.53 42.83 1.24
C ALA A 406 -103.08 41.83 0.15
N PHE A 407 -101.88 42.01 -0.42
CA PHE A 407 -101.32 41.10 -1.42
C PHE A 407 -100.76 39.82 -0.77
N ALA A 408 -100.26 39.92 0.46
CA ALA A 408 -99.77 38.76 1.22
C ALA A 408 -100.90 37.80 1.62
N ALA A 409 -102.12 38.29 1.88
CA ALA A 409 -103.28 37.48 2.22
C ALA A 409 -103.77 36.60 1.04
N CYS A 410 -103.75 37.12 -0.19
CA CYS A 410 -104.11 36.38 -1.40
C CYS A 410 -103.07 35.34 -1.84
N THR A 411 -101.88 35.37 -1.25
CA THR A 411 -100.74 34.54 -1.65
C THR A 411 -100.27 33.63 -0.51
N ALA A 412 -101.09 33.47 0.54
CA ALA A 412 -100.80 32.57 1.65
C ALA A 412 -100.64 31.10 1.19
N GLU A 413 -101.49 30.66 0.26
CA GLU A 413 -101.41 29.32 -0.36
C GLU A 413 -100.15 29.15 -1.23
N PHE A 414 -99.73 30.22 -1.91
CA PHE A 414 -98.47 30.27 -2.67
C PHE A 414 -97.25 30.14 -1.74
N LYS A 415 -97.27 30.82 -0.58
CA LYS A 415 -96.20 30.73 0.42
C LYS A 415 -96.13 29.35 1.07
N ALA A 416 -97.26 28.72 1.37
CA ALA A 416 -97.31 27.35 1.90
C ALA A 416 -96.74 26.33 0.89
N SER A 417 -97.03 26.48 -0.40
CA SER A 417 -96.45 25.64 -1.48
C SER A 417 -94.94 25.85 -1.62
N CYS A 418 -94.45 27.09 -1.49
CA CYS A 418 -93.01 27.38 -1.46
C CYS A 418 -92.32 26.81 -0.20
N GLU A 419 -92.96 26.82 0.97
CA GLU A 419 -92.40 26.29 2.23
C GLU A 419 -92.31 24.76 2.23
N ALA A 420 -93.31 24.06 1.65
CA ALA A 420 -93.29 22.60 1.48
C ALA A 420 -92.21 22.13 0.48
N SER A 421 -91.82 22.98 -0.48
CA SER A 421 -90.78 22.66 -1.48
C SER A 421 -89.34 22.64 -0.92
N ASN A 422 -89.14 23.10 0.33
CA ASN A 422 -87.83 23.12 0.98
C ASN A 422 -87.45 21.80 1.68
N THR A 423 -88.36 20.82 1.73
CA THR A 423 -88.10 19.49 2.28
C THR A 423 -87.97 18.46 1.17
N GLU A 424 -86.72 18.19 0.80
CA GLU A 424 -86.20 16.96 0.18
C GLU A 424 -86.88 16.42 -1.10
N THR A 425 -86.14 16.58 -2.21
CA THR A 425 -86.16 15.79 -3.47
C THR A 425 -87.32 15.97 -4.46
N GLY A 426 -86.95 16.21 -5.73
CA GLY A 426 -87.72 15.73 -6.89
C GLY A 426 -88.35 16.80 -7.78
N GLU A 427 -89.37 17.50 -7.33
CA GLU A 427 -90.21 18.33 -8.21
C GLU A 427 -90.39 19.73 -7.61
N ARG A 428 -89.67 20.70 -8.20
CA ARG A 428 -89.67 22.10 -7.75
C ARG A 428 -90.90 22.83 -8.28
N SER A 429 -92.10 22.51 -7.79
CA SER A 429 -93.26 23.35 -8.03
C SER A 429 -93.23 24.56 -7.08
N LYS A 430 -92.74 25.70 -7.59
CA LYS A 430 -92.69 26.97 -6.84
C LYS A 430 -94.05 27.68 -6.83
N ILE A 431 -95.01 27.18 -7.60
CA ILE A 431 -96.37 27.69 -7.74
C ILE A 431 -97.35 26.62 -7.24
N PRO A 432 -98.46 27.00 -6.56
CA PRO A 432 -99.50 26.06 -6.14
C PRO A 432 -100.18 25.40 -7.35
N PRO A 433 -100.66 24.15 -7.23
CA PRO A 433 -101.25 23.40 -8.34
C PRO A 433 -102.52 24.09 -8.88
N PRO A 434 -102.77 24.05 -10.20
CA PRO A 434 -103.86 24.77 -10.85
C PRO A 434 -105.26 24.37 -10.36
N GLU A 435 -105.39 23.16 -9.81
CA GLU A 435 -106.64 22.64 -9.26
C GLU A 435 -107.11 23.35 -7.98
N GLN A 436 -106.18 23.85 -7.17
CA GLN A 436 -106.49 24.56 -5.92
C GLN A 436 -106.98 26.00 -6.15
N LEU A 437 -106.57 26.61 -7.27
CA LEU A 437 -106.87 28.00 -7.60
C LEU A 437 -108.11 28.16 -8.52
N ARG A 438 -108.77 27.06 -8.88
CA ARG A 438 -109.92 27.05 -9.79
C ARG A 438 -111.09 27.86 -9.21
N GLY A 439 -111.56 28.86 -9.96
CA GLY A 439 -112.64 29.77 -9.55
C GLY A 439 -112.20 31.01 -8.76
N ASN A 440 -110.90 31.20 -8.50
CA ASN A 440 -110.37 32.40 -7.83
C ASN A 440 -109.37 33.16 -8.73
N ILE A 441 -109.87 34.08 -9.55
CA ILE A 441 -109.05 34.82 -10.51
C ILE A 441 -108.08 35.79 -9.84
N VAL A 442 -108.46 36.39 -8.71
CA VAL A 442 -107.56 37.30 -7.98
C VAL A 442 -106.35 36.53 -7.47
N GLY A 443 -106.55 35.27 -7.03
CA GLY A 443 -105.48 34.33 -6.72
C GLY A 443 -104.59 34.01 -7.93
N ILE A 444 -105.18 33.62 -9.07
CA ILE A 444 -104.45 33.30 -10.31
C ILE A 444 -103.61 34.49 -10.81
N LEU A 445 -104.15 35.71 -10.75
CA LEU A 445 -103.42 36.91 -11.17
C LEU A 445 -102.33 37.31 -10.16
N ALA A 446 -102.56 37.10 -8.87
CA ALA A 446 -101.55 37.36 -7.83
C ALA A 446 -100.36 36.38 -7.95
N THR A 447 -100.64 35.09 -8.17
CA THR A 447 -99.58 34.08 -8.40
C THR A 447 -98.84 34.34 -9.71
N TRP A 448 -99.52 34.85 -10.75
CA TRP A 448 -98.85 35.31 -11.97
C TRP A 448 -97.88 36.46 -11.70
N VAL A 449 -98.28 37.50 -10.95
CA VAL A 449 -97.40 38.63 -10.59
C VAL A 449 -96.16 38.15 -9.80
N GLN A 450 -96.32 37.18 -8.88
CA GLN A 450 -95.21 36.59 -8.14
C GLN A 450 -94.31 35.72 -9.04
N GLY A 451 -94.89 34.95 -9.95
CA GLY A 451 -94.16 34.18 -10.96
C GLY A 451 -93.30 35.08 -11.86
N VAL A 452 -93.82 36.24 -12.27
CA VAL A 452 -93.06 37.26 -13.02
C VAL A 452 -91.89 37.81 -12.19
N GLU A 453 -92.06 38.02 -10.88
CA GLU A 453 -90.97 38.46 -10.01
C GLU A 453 -89.87 37.40 -9.84
N ILE A 454 -90.26 36.14 -9.69
CA ILE A 454 -89.33 35.00 -9.60
C ILE A 454 -88.54 34.87 -10.90
N GLU A 455 -89.20 34.96 -12.05
CA GLU A 455 -88.54 34.92 -13.35
C GLU A 455 -87.59 36.11 -13.54
N TYR A 456 -87.98 37.32 -13.14
CA TYR A 456 -87.10 38.49 -13.18
C TYR A 456 -85.83 38.32 -12.32
N LYS A 457 -85.95 37.72 -11.12
CA LYS A 457 -84.79 37.39 -10.27
C LYS A 457 -83.90 36.33 -10.92
N ALA A 458 -84.51 35.26 -11.44
CA ALA A 458 -83.79 34.19 -12.14
C ALA A 458 -83.07 34.69 -13.40
N GLN A 459 -83.64 35.66 -14.13
CA GLN A 459 -82.98 36.28 -15.30
C GLN A 459 -81.76 37.13 -14.89
N ALA A 460 -81.87 37.91 -13.82
CA ALA A 460 -80.73 38.68 -13.30
C ALA A 460 -79.60 37.77 -12.78
N GLU A 461 -79.95 36.69 -12.07
CA GLU A 461 -78.99 35.67 -11.63
C GLU A 461 -78.31 34.99 -12.83
N ARG A 462 -79.06 34.63 -13.88
CA ARG A 462 -78.49 34.08 -15.12
C ARG A 462 -77.53 35.05 -15.81
N GLN A 463 -77.83 36.34 -15.89
CA GLN A 463 -76.91 37.32 -16.46
C GLN A 463 -75.57 37.37 -15.70
N ILE A 464 -75.62 37.31 -14.36
CA ILE A 464 -74.42 37.25 -13.52
C ILE A 464 -73.66 35.94 -13.75
N LEU A 465 -74.35 34.80 -13.88
CA LEU A 465 -73.74 33.50 -14.18
C LEU A 465 -73.09 33.48 -15.57
N VAL A 466 -73.72 34.09 -16.59
CA VAL A 466 -73.18 34.23 -17.96
C VAL A 466 -71.92 35.08 -17.95
N GLU A 467 -71.92 36.22 -17.25
CA GLU A 467 -70.70 37.03 -17.11
C GLU A 467 -69.59 36.28 -16.38
N ARG A 468 -69.93 35.57 -15.30
CA ARG A 468 -68.98 34.75 -14.54
C ARG A 468 -68.41 33.62 -15.39
N LYS A 469 -69.24 32.94 -16.19
CA LYS A 469 -68.83 31.92 -17.16
C LYS A 469 -67.87 32.48 -18.20
N ARG A 470 -68.16 33.66 -18.77
CA ARG A 470 -67.25 34.34 -19.71
C ARG A 470 -65.89 34.66 -19.07
N ARG A 471 -65.88 35.20 -17.86
CA ARG A 471 -64.62 35.49 -17.12
C ARG A 471 -63.82 34.22 -16.84
N LEU A 472 -64.49 33.16 -16.39
CA LEU A 472 -63.85 31.86 -16.14
C LEU A 472 -63.33 31.23 -17.44
N ALA A 473 -64.07 31.30 -18.55
CA ALA A 473 -63.65 30.79 -19.84
C ALA A 473 -62.38 31.50 -20.36
N VAL A 474 -62.29 32.82 -20.22
CA VAL A 474 -61.07 33.58 -20.56
C VAL A 474 -59.91 33.21 -19.63
N SER A 475 -60.14 33.09 -18.32
CA SER A 475 -59.08 32.67 -17.39
C SER A 475 -58.57 31.26 -17.70
N LEU A 476 -59.46 30.38 -18.15
CA LEU A 476 -59.17 29.01 -18.51
C LEU A 476 -58.37 28.93 -19.81
N SER A 477 -58.69 29.74 -20.83
CA SER A 477 -57.89 29.78 -22.06
C SER A 477 -56.46 30.24 -21.78
N VAL A 478 -56.28 31.28 -20.97
CA VAL A 478 -54.95 31.77 -20.56
C VAL A 478 -54.19 30.71 -19.77
N ALA A 479 -54.87 30.01 -18.84
CA ALA A 479 -54.24 28.94 -18.07
C ALA A 479 -53.83 27.74 -18.95
N ARG A 480 -54.64 27.39 -19.96
CA ARG A 480 -54.31 26.33 -20.93
C ARG A 480 -53.11 26.71 -21.80
N GLU A 481 -53.04 27.94 -22.28
CA GLU A 481 -51.87 28.41 -23.06
C GLU A 481 -50.60 28.34 -22.21
N LYS A 482 -50.65 28.82 -20.96
CA LYS A 482 -49.51 28.71 -20.03
C LYS A 482 -49.12 27.26 -19.75
N GLN A 483 -50.09 26.37 -19.55
CA GLN A 483 -49.84 24.93 -19.37
C GLN A 483 -49.18 24.32 -20.61
N GLN A 484 -49.64 24.67 -21.81
CA GLN A 484 -49.07 24.17 -23.06
C GLN A 484 -47.62 24.65 -23.24
N HIS A 485 -47.34 25.91 -22.95
CA HIS A 485 -45.97 26.45 -22.95
C HIS A 485 -45.07 25.74 -21.93
N ALA A 486 -45.49 25.64 -20.66
CA ALA A 486 -44.70 24.99 -19.61
C ALA A 486 -44.47 23.49 -19.87
N SER A 487 -45.48 22.79 -20.39
CA SER A 487 -45.36 21.37 -20.75
C SER A 487 -44.47 21.15 -21.97
N PHE A 488 -44.49 22.07 -22.94
CA PHE A 488 -43.58 22.05 -24.08
C PHE A 488 -42.14 22.30 -23.63
N GLU A 489 -41.89 23.30 -22.79
CA GLU A 489 -40.54 23.57 -22.26
C GLU A 489 -40.00 22.38 -21.46
N ALA A 490 -40.81 21.81 -20.56
CA ALA A 490 -40.43 20.62 -19.79
C ALA A 490 -40.12 19.41 -20.69
N GLN A 491 -40.82 19.25 -21.81
CA GLN A 491 -40.54 18.20 -22.79
C GLN A 491 -39.25 18.45 -23.59
N VAL A 492 -38.99 19.70 -23.98
CA VAL A 492 -37.76 20.07 -24.71
C VAL A 492 -36.54 19.79 -23.85
N GLU A 493 -36.55 20.19 -22.57
CA GLU A 493 -35.43 19.96 -21.67
C GLU A 493 -35.24 18.48 -21.35
N ALA A 494 -36.34 17.74 -21.14
CA ALA A 494 -36.29 16.29 -20.95
C ALA A 494 -35.65 15.55 -22.14
N ARG A 495 -35.83 16.06 -23.38
CA ARG A 495 -35.17 15.51 -24.57
C ARG A 495 -33.68 15.84 -24.67
N SER A 496 -33.22 16.87 -23.97
CA SER A 496 -31.81 17.28 -23.96
C SER A 496 -30.95 16.53 -22.92
N LEU A 497 -31.58 15.97 -21.87
CA LEU A 497 -30.91 15.22 -20.80
C LEU A 497 -30.07 14.03 -21.30
N PRO A 498 -30.53 13.19 -22.25
CA PRO A 498 -29.70 12.09 -22.77
C PRO A 498 -28.41 12.58 -23.43
N ALA A 499 -28.45 13.71 -24.16
CA ALA A 499 -27.25 14.27 -24.78
C ALA A 499 -26.24 14.76 -23.72
N ARG A 500 -26.73 15.39 -22.64
CA ARG A 500 -25.88 15.77 -21.50
C ARG A 500 -25.33 14.57 -20.75
N GLN A 501 -26.11 13.50 -20.64
CA GLN A 501 -25.64 12.24 -20.05
C GLN A 501 -24.50 11.64 -20.89
N GLU A 502 -24.62 11.63 -22.22
CA GLU A 502 -23.56 11.17 -23.12
C GLU A 502 -22.28 12.01 -22.98
N GLU A 503 -22.38 13.33 -22.82
CA GLU A 503 -21.23 14.21 -22.53
C GLU A 503 -20.52 13.82 -21.21
N VAL A 504 -21.29 13.60 -20.14
CA VAL A 504 -20.74 13.15 -18.83
C VAL A 504 -20.10 11.77 -18.95
N GLU A 505 -20.71 10.85 -19.70
CA GLU A 505 -20.16 9.50 -19.93
C GLU A 505 -18.87 9.53 -20.76
N ALA A 506 -18.77 10.44 -21.75
CA ALA A 506 -17.54 10.65 -22.51
C ALA A 506 -16.40 11.17 -21.60
N VAL A 507 -16.67 12.18 -20.76
CA VAL A 507 -15.69 12.72 -19.80
C VAL A 507 -15.31 11.66 -18.74
N ARG A 508 -16.26 10.84 -18.30
CA ARG A 508 -16.00 9.67 -17.44
C ARG A 508 -15.02 8.70 -18.08
N ALA A 509 -15.21 8.37 -19.35
CA ALA A 509 -14.31 7.48 -20.08
C ALA A 509 -12.91 8.08 -20.25
N GLU A 510 -12.78 9.39 -20.49
CA GLU A 510 -11.49 10.08 -20.55
C GLU A 510 -10.78 10.13 -19.20
N SER A 511 -11.51 10.44 -18.12
CA SER A 511 -10.97 10.41 -16.75
C SER A 511 -10.46 9.01 -16.40
N ALA A 512 -11.24 7.97 -16.68
CA ALA A 512 -10.83 6.59 -16.43
C ALA A 512 -9.58 6.20 -17.23
N LYS A 513 -9.46 6.62 -18.50
CA LYS A 513 -8.26 6.41 -19.32
C LYS A 513 -7.04 7.12 -18.71
N ALA A 514 -7.18 8.37 -18.31
CA ALA A 514 -6.10 9.15 -17.70
C ALA A 514 -5.64 8.54 -16.36
N GLU A 515 -6.56 8.03 -15.54
CA GLU A 515 -6.26 7.31 -14.30
C GLU A 515 -5.53 5.99 -14.55
N GLN A 516 -5.97 5.20 -15.55
CA GLN A 516 -5.29 3.97 -15.93
C GLN A 516 -3.86 4.24 -16.43
N GLU A 517 -3.67 5.29 -17.25
CA GLU A 517 -2.33 5.70 -17.69
C GLU A 517 -1.45 6.15 -16.51
N LEU A 518 -2.02 6.86 -15.55
CA LEU A 518 -1.33 7.25 -14.33
C LEU A 518 -0.93 6.02 -13.50
N GLU A 519 -1.84 5.06 -13.31
CA GLU A 519 -1.51 3.81 -12.61
C GLU A 519 -0.40 3.03 -13.30
N VAL A 520 -0.44 2.94 -14.63
CA VAL A 520 0.62 2.28 -15.41
C VAL A 520 1.95 3.01 -15.24
N ALA A 521 1.95 4.36 -15.22
CA ALA A 521 3.15 5.15 -14.97
C ALA A 521 3.70 4.93 -13.54
N LYS A 522 2.83 4.88 -12.52
CA LYS A 522 3.22 4.58 -11.13
C LYS A 522 3.77 3.16 -11.00
N LYS A 523 3.10 2.17 -11.58
CA LYS A 523 3.54 0.77 -11.62
C LYS A 523 4.90 0.66 -12.32
N ARG A 524 5.14 1.38 -13.41
CA ARG A 524 6.46 1.47 -14.08
C ARG A 524 7.54 1.99 -13.16
N LEU A 525 7.29 3.12 -12.51
CA LEU A 525 8.22 3.70 -11.56
C LEU A 525 8.53 2.75 -10.41
N ASN A 526 7.52 2.05 -9.88
CA ASN A 526 7.69 1.05 -8.82
C ASN A 526 8.47 -0.17 -9.30
N THR A 527 8.23 -0.68 -10.52
CA THR A 527 9.03 -1.78 -11.08
C THR A 527 10.49 -1.36 -11.27
N TYR A 528 10.74 -0.13 -11.72
CA TYR A 528 12.11 0.41 -11.85
C TYR A 528 12.78 0.56 -10.47
N LYS A 529 12.05 1.07 -9.46
CA LYS A 529 12.54 1.13 -8.07
C LYS A 529 12.89 -0.27 -7.56
N LEU A 530 12.01 -1.25 -7.74
CA LEU A 530 12.20 -2.63 -7.28
C LEU A 530 13.41 -3.31 -7.94
N LEU A 531 13.62 -3.10 -9.24
CA LEU A 531 14.77 -3.66 -9.98
C LEU A 531 16.11 -3.07 -9.55
N ASN A 532 16.13 -1.80 -9.17
CA ASN A 532 17.35 -1.08 -8.80
C ASN A 532 17.54 -0.93 -7.29
N TYR A 533 16.55 -1.37 -6.49
CA TYR A 533 16.68 -1.43 -5.05
C TYR A 533 17.73 -2.49 -4.68
N ALA A 534 18.66 -2.11 -3.82
CA ALA A 534 19.70 -2.99 -3.32
C ALA A 534 19.35 -3.41 -1.90
N ALA A 535 19.32 -4.72 -1.66
CA ALA A 535 19.05 -5.26 -0.35
C ALA A 535 20.13 -4.87 0.67
N LEU A 536 19.85 -5.13 1.95
CA LEU A 536 20.79 -4.89 3.06
C LEU A 536 22.16 -5.55 2.85
N SER A 537 22.19 -6.68 2.13
CA SER A 537 23.40 -7.43 1.77
C SER A 537 24.21 -6.82 0.62
N GLY A 538 23.74 -5.73 0.02
CA GLY A 538 24.35 -5.10 -1.15
C GLY A 538 23.89 -5.65 -2.49
N HIS A 539 23.04 -6.69 -2.52
CA HIS A 539 22.56 -7.30 -3.74
C HIS A 539 21.38 -6.56 -4.35
N THR A 540 21.49 -6.16 -5.61
CA THR A 540 20.33 -5.92 -6.50
C THR A 540 19.82 -7.24 -7.08
N PRO A 541 18.58 -7.30 -7.57
CA PRO A 541 18.04 -8.43 -8.36
C PRO A 541 19.00 -8.93 -9.45
N LEU A 542 19.64 -8.00 -10.18
CA LEU A 542 20.61 -8.33 -11.22
C LEU A 542 21.87 -8.98 -10.64
N THR A 543 22.45 -8.41 -9.57
CA THR A 543 23.65 -8.98 -8.94
C THR A 543 23.39 -10.34 -8.32
N PHE A 544 22.19 -10.55 -7.76
CA PHE A 544 21.78 -11.83 -7.19
C PHE A 544 21.60 -12.88 -8.29
N ALA A 545 20.96 -12.52 -9.41
CA ALA A 545 20.86 -13.39 -10.58
C ALA A 545 22.24 -13.77 -11.16
N CYS A 546 23.20 -12.82 -11.17
CA CYS A 546 24.58 -13.08 -11.57
C CYS A 546 25.34 -13.99 -10.60
N ALA A 547 25.03 -13.92 -9.30
CA ALA A 547 25.60 -14.82 -8.29
C ALA A 547 25.01 -16.25 -8.39
N VAL A 548 23.73 -16.36 -8.72
CA VAL A 548 23.05 -17.65 -8.94
C VAL A 548 23.51 -18.33 -10.23
N GLY A 549 23.79 -17.55 -11.28
CA GLY A 549 24.32 -18.07 -12.55
C GLY A 549 23.27 -18.38 -13.62
N ASN A 550 22.09 -17.75 -13.58
CA ASN A 550 21.02 -18.00 -14.56
C ASN A 550 20.99 -16.91 -15.66
N GLU A 551 21.45 -17.25 -16.86
CA GLU A 551 21.57 -16.36 -18.02
C GLU A 551 20.22 -15.79 -18.50
N ALA A 552 19.18 -16.62 -18.57
CA ALA A 552 17.87 -16.21 -19.07
C ALA A 552 17.25 -15.12 -18.17
N ILE A 553 17.39 -15.28 -16.85
CA ILE A 553 16.92 -14.30 -15.86
C ILE A 553 17.73 -13.01 -15.96
N VAL A 554 19.06 -13.08 -16.12
CA VAL A 554 19.91 -11.91 -16.32
C VAL A 554 19.50 -11.15 -17.60
N HIS A 555 19.24 -11.87 -18.70
CA HIS A 555 18.75 -11.27 -19.93
C HIS A 555 17.39 -10.59 -19.77
N MET A 556 16.45 -11.23 -19.06
CA MET A 556 15.14 -10.66 -18.74
C MET A 556 15.28 -9.38 -17.91
N LEU A 557 16.05 -9.41 -16.83
CA LEU A 557 16.26 -8.26 -15.95
C LEU A 557 16.85 -7.06 -16.72
N LEU A 558 17.86 -7.31 -17.57
CA LEU A 558 18.45 -6.26 -18.41
C LEU A 558 17.45 -5.72 -19.44
N SER A 559 16.63 -6.58 -20.06
CA SER A 559 15.63 -6.14 -21.06
C SER A 559 14.50 -5.30 -20.47
N HIS A 560 14.24 -5.47 -19.18
CA HIS A 560 13.18 -4.78 -18.43
C HIS A 560 13.69 -3.57 -17.62
N GLY A 561 14.94 -3.15 -17.84
CA GLY A 561 15.49 -1.88 -17.34
C GLY A 561 16.29 -1.96 -16.04
N ALA A 562 16.77 -3.15 -15.65
CA ALA A 562 17.76 -3.25 -14.57
C ALA A 562 19.07 -2.58 -14.99
N CYS A 563 19.60 -1.68 -14.17
CA CYS A 563 20.84 -0.97 -14.46
C CYS A 563 22.06 -1.90 -14.32
N SER A 564 22.83 -2.06 -15.39
CA SER A 564 24.10 -2.82 -15.40
C SER A 564 25.29 -2.01 -14.87
N GLY A 565 25.18 -0.68 -14.79
CA GLY A 565 26.22 0.25 -14.34
C GLY A 565 25.82 1.08 -13.12
N TYR A 566 26.81 1.46 -12.31
CA TYR A 566 26.68 2.46 -11.24
C TYR A 566 27.89 3.42 -11.16
N GLN A 567 27.71 4.45 -10.33
CA GLN A 567 28.26 5.82 -10.27
C GLN A 567 29.71 6.06 -10.73
N PHE A 568 29.91 7.24 -11.32
CA PHE A 568 31.18 7.86 -11.70
C PHE A 568 32.28 7.75 -10.62
N GLU A 569 31.90 7.79 -9.34
CA GLU A 569 32.81 7.71 -8.20
C GLU A 569 33.42 6.30 -8.01
N GLU A 570 32.65 5.23 -8.23
CA GLU A 570 33.12 3.84 -8.10
C GLU A 570 34.09 3.46 -9.22
N GLN A 571 33.81 3.89 -10.44
CA GLN A 571 34.72 3.74 -11.58
C GLN A 571 36.04 4.46 -11.33
N SER A 572 36.00 5.64 -10.70
CA SER A 572 37.20 6.41 -10.34
C SER A 572 38.01 5.75 -9.22
N LEU A 573 37.35 5.10 -8.26
CA LEU A 573 38.00 4.40 -7.14
C LEU A 573 38.65 3.08 -7.60
N CYS A 574 37.96 2.29 -8.43
CA CYS A 574 38.54 1.10 -9.04
C CYS A 574 39.69 1.46 -10.00
N ALA A 575 39.52 2.50 -10.83
CA ALA A 575 40.59 2.98 -11.71
C ALA A 575 41.80 3.49 -10.92
N SER A 576 41.60 4.26 -9.85
CA SER A 576 42.69 4.74 -9.00
C SER A 576 43.39 3.62 -8.24
N PHE A 577 42.66 2.60 -7.77
CA PHE A 577 43.25 1.41 -7.15
C PHE A 577 44.11 0.61 -8.14
N ILE A 578 43.59 0.35 -9.35
CA ILE A 578 44.33 -0.33 -10.42
C ILE A 578 45.57 0.48 -10.80
N GLN A 579 45.47 1.80 -10.93
CA GLN A 579 46.61 2.68 -11.20
C GLN A 579 47.69 2.62 -10.10
N VAL A 580 47.30 2.54 -8.82
CA VAL A 580 48.23 2.40 -7.70
C VAL A 580 48.93 1.03 -7.74
N LEU A 581 48.21 -0.06 -8.05
CA LEU A 581 48.79 -1.40 -8.18
C LEU A 581 49.76 -1.51 -9.38
N VAL A 582 49.39 -0.93 -10.52
CA VAL A 582 50.25 -0.90 -11.72
C VAL A 582 51.52 -0.08 -11.46
N ARG A 583 51.41 1.05 -10.74
CA ARG A 583 52.58 1.84 -10.31
C ARG A 583 53.51 1.04 -9.41
N ASP A 584 52.97 0.28 -8.45
CA ASP A 584 53.77 -0.60 -7.58
C ASP A 584 54.47 -1.71 -8.39
N TYR A 585 53.75 -2.36 -9.30
CA TYR A 585 54.33 -3.39 -10.17
C TYR A 585 55.46 -2.84 -11.05
N GLN A 586 55.26 -1.70 -11.71
CA GLN A 586 56.28 -1.05 -12.53
C GLN A 586 57.49 -0.62 -11.70
N TYR A 587 57.27 -0.11 -10.48
CA TYR A 587 58.33 0.27 -9.57
C TYR A 587 59.16 -0.95 -9.12
N ARG A 588 58.52 -2.04 -8.70
CA ARG A 588 59.21 -3.28 -8.33
C ARG A 588 60.04 -3.84 -9.49
N LYS A 589 59.49 -3.81 -10.70
CA LYS A 589 60.21 -4.26 -11.91
C LYS A 589 61.40 -3.35 -12.23
N LYS A 590 61.26 -2.03 -12.08
CA LYS A 590 62.35 -1.05 -12.23
C LYS A 590 63.44 -1.24 -11.18
N PHE A 591 63.07 -1.43 -9.91
CA PHE A 591 63.99 -1.69 -8.81
C PHE A 591 64.76 -3.00 -8.99
N VAL A 592 64.08 -4.09 -9.40
CA VAL A 592 64.73 -5.37 -9.72
C VAL A 592 65.69 -5.23 -10.91
N ARG A 593 65.34 -4.39 -11.91
CA ARG A 593 66.20 -4.11 -13.06
C ARG A 593 67.42 -3.27 -12.68
N GLU A 594 67.26 -2.24 -11.87
CA GLU A 594 68.36 -1.40 -11.35
C GLU A 594 69.29 -2.20 -10.45
N ARG A 595 68.75 -3.08 -9.61
CA ARG A 595 69.53 -4.02 -8.79
C ARG A 595 70.31 -5.02 -9.64
N ARG A 596 69.68 -5.62 -10.66
CA ARG A 596 70.37 -6.52 -11.61
C ARG A 596 71.47 -5.81 -12.40
N LEU A 597 71.23 -4.57 -12.84
CA LEU A 597 72.23 -3.75 -13.53
C LEU A 597 73.43 -3.40 -12.63
N GLN A 598 73.19 -3.16 -11.34
CA GLN A 598 74.24 -2.92 -10.34
C GLN A 598 74.99 -4.20 -9.95
N GLU A 599 74.33 -5.36 -9.96
CA GLU A 599 74.96 -6.67 -9.75
C GLU A 599 75.83 -7.10 -10.95
N LEU A 600 75.50 -6.63 -12.16
CA LEU A 600 76.26 -6.87 -13.40
C LEU A 600 77.44 -5.90 -13.59
N SER A 601 77.44 -4.72 -12.96
CA SER A 601 78.60 -3.83 -12.93
C SER A 601 79.55 -4.27 -11.83
N GLU A 602 80.63 -4.98 -12.19
CA GLU A 602 81.64 -5.49 -11.25
C GLU A 602 82.29 -4.35 -10.44
N GLY A 603 81.79 -4.16 -9.22
CA GLY A 603 82.28 -3.15 -8.27
C GLY A 603 81.34 -3.07 -7.07
N GLY A 604 81.56 -3.94 -6.08
CA GLY A 604 80.71 -4.12 -4.90
C GLY A 604 80.56 -2.90 -4.01
N ILE A 605 79.76 -1.92 -4.43
CA ILE A 605 79.23 -0.88 -3.57
C ILE A 605 77.80 -1.30 -3.22
N LYS A 606 77.60 -1.78 -1.98
CA LYS A 606 76.26 -2.00 -1.41
C LYS A 606 75.40 -0.75 -1.68
N PRO A 607 74.10 -0.89 -2.01
CA PRO A 607 73.24 0.27 -2.19
C PRO A 607 73.42 1.18 -0.98
N ARG A 608 73.70 2.48 -1.20
CA ARG A 608 73.71 3.47 -0.12
C ARG A 608 72.45 3.21 0.72
N SER A 609 72.60 3.17 2.04
CA SER A 609 71.51 2.94 2.99
C SER A 609 70.25 3.70 2.58
N ASP A 610 70.44 4.91 2.04
CA ASP A 610 69.40 5.84 1.60
C ASP A 610 68.53 5.31 0.46
N ALA A 611 69.05 4.54 -0.51
CA ALA A 611 68.26 3.99 -1.62
C ALA A 611 67.41 2.78 -1.21
N ALA A 612 67.96 1.93 -0.33
CA ALA A 612 67.23 0.83 0.27
C ALA A 612 66.17 1.34 1.28
N ILE A 613 66.52 2.37 2.06
CA ILE A 613 65.59 3.08 2.95
C ILE A 613 64.50 3.79 2.13
N GLU A 614 64.82 4.46 1.02
CA GLU A 614 63.81 5.06 0.13
C GLU A 614 62.87 4.01 -0.47
N ALA A 615 63.38 2.85 -0.89
CA ALA A 615 62.56 1.76 -1.38
C ALA A 615 61.66 1.18 -0.29
N LEU A 616 62.19 1.02 0.93
CA LEU A 616 61.43 0.51 2.08
C LEU A 616 60.35 1.52 2.52
N VAL A 617 60.69 2.81 2.60
CA VAL A 617 59.75 3.91 2.92
C VAL A 617 58.65 4.02 1.86
N ARG A 618 58.99 3.90 0.56
CA ARG A 618 57.99 3.92 -0.51
C ARG A 618 57.15 2.64 -0.56
N ASN A 619 57.70 1.47 -0.24
CA ASN A 619 56.94 0.22 -0.11
C ASN A 619 55.97 0.27 1.07
N VAL A 620 56.41 0.82 2.21
CA VAL A 620 55.56 1.06 3.38
C VAL A 620 54.47 2.08 3.04
N ALA A 621 54.81 3.18 2.37
CA ALA A 621 53.83 4.17 1.91
C ALA A 621 52.83 3.56 0.90
N HIS A 622 53.28 2.75 -0.05
CA HIS A 622 52.41 2.03 -0.99
C HIS A 622 51.52 1.00 -0.27
N ALA A 623 52.03 0.27 0.72
CA ALA A 623 51.24 -0.65 1.53
C ALA A 623 50.14 0.09 2.32
N PHE A 624 50.43 1.30 2.83
CA PHE A 624 49.43 2.16 3.45
C PHE A 624 48.39 2.69 2.44
N ILE A 625 48.81 3.12 1.25
CA ILE A 625 47.91 3.63 0.20
C ILE A 625 47.02 2.50 -0.34
N VAL A 626 47.60 1.34 -0.66
CA VAL A 626 46.89 0.13 -1.08
C VAL A 626 45.96 -0.32 0.05
N GLY A 627 46.45 -0.39 1.30
CA GLY A 627 45.64 -0.71 2.48
C GLY A 627 44.47 0.25 2.69
N HIS A 628 44.63 1.54 2.37
CA HIS A 628 43.56 2.53 2.43
C HIS A 628 42.53 2.33 1.32
N TYR A 629 42.95 2.10 0.07
CA TYR A 629 42.04 1.82 -1.03
C TYR A 629 41.36 0.44 -0.90
N THR A 630 42.04 -0.58 -0.37
CA THR A 630 41.41 -1.89 -0.10
C THR A 630 40.39 -1.79 1.01
N ARG A 631 40.64 -1.05 2.10
CA ARG A 631 39.61 -0.78 3.12
C ARG A 631 38.42 -0.01 2.55
N LYS A 632 38.66 0.99 1.71
CA LYS A 632 37.59 1.69 0.99
C LYS A 632 36.80 0.72 0.10
N LEU A 633 37.46 -0.12 -0.70
CA LEU A 633 36.81 -1.11 -1.55
C LEU A 633 36.06 -2.19 -0.77
N VAL A 634 36.59 -2.65 0.37
CA VAL A 634 35.90 -3.60 1.25
C VAL A 634 34.66 -2.97 1.88
N HIS A 635 34.76 -1.70 2.30
CA HIS A 635 33.63 -0.92 2.77
C HIS A 635 32.57 -0.71 1.67
N PHE A 636 33.01 -0.35 0.46
CA PHE A 636 32.14 -0.25 -0.72
C PHE A 636 31.53 -1.61 -1.11
N ARG A 637 32.21 -2.74 -0.89
CA ARG A 637 31.66 -4.08 -1.15
C ARG A 637 30.57 -4.49 -0.16
N GLN A 638 30.68 -4.04 1.09
CA GLN A 638 29.66 -4.27 2.11
C GLN A 638 28.39 -3.43 1.82
N THR A 639 28.56 -2.27 1.17
CA THR A 639 27.45 -1.38 0.83
C THR A 639 26.91 -1.64 -0.58
N HIS A 640 27.69 -1.90 -1.61
CA HIS A 640 27.24 -2.08 -3.00
C HIS A 640 27.96 -3.26 -3.68
N ARG A 641 27.21 -4.26 -4.16
CA ARG A 641 27.76 -5.37 -4.96
C ARG A 641 27.59 -5.10 -6.45
N VAL A 642 28.59 -5.47 -7.24
CA VAL A 642 28.62 -5.23 -8.68
C VAL A 642 28.35 -6.52 -9.44
N ALA A 643 27.39 -6.49 -10.38
CA ALA A 643 26.94 -7.67 -11.12
C ALA A 643 28.07 -8.33 -11.92
N LEU A 644 28.93 -7.53 -12.55
CA LEU A 644 30.09 -8.02 -13.30
C LEU A 644 31.14 -8.67 -12.39
N HIS A 645 31.37 -8.12 -11.20
CA HIS A 645 32.31 -8.72 -10.25
C HIS A 645 31.77 -10.05 -9.69
N GLU A 646 30.48 -10.13 -9.38
CA GLU A 646 29.83 -11.36 -8.93
C GLU A 646 29.84 -12.44 -10.02
N ALA A 647 29.59 -12.08 -11.29
CA ALA A 647 29.68 -13.01 -12.41
C ALA A 647 31.10 -13.56 -12.59
N VAL A 648 32.13 -12.69 -12.53
CA VAL A 648 33.53 -13.07 -12.70
C VAL A 648 34.06 -13.88 -11.50
N LEU A 649 33.74 -13.47 -10.26
CA LEU A 649 34.19 -14.16 -9.05
C LEU A 649 33.56 -15.55 -8.90
N ASN A 650 32.31 -15.72 -9.32
CA ASN A 650 31.62 -17.01 -9.25
C ASN A 650 31.87 -17.88 -10.49
N GLY A 651 32.62 -17.39 -11.49
CA GLY A 651 33.07 -18.18 -12.64
C GLY A 651 32.03 -18.33 -13.76
N TYR A 652 31.20 -17.32 -14.00
CA TYR A 652 30.20 -17.30 -15.08
C TYR A 652 30.62 -16.36 -16.23
N PRO A 653 31.48 -16.82 -17.18
CA PRO A 653 31.99 -15.99 -18.26
C PRO A 653 30.92 -15.60 -19.29
N GLU A 654 29.91 -16.45 -19.50
CA GLU A 654 28.81 -16.21 -20.46
C GLU A 654 27.91 -15.07 -19.98
N ILE A 655 27.61 -15.03 -18.66
CA ILE A 655 26.90 -13.92 -18.02
C ILE A 655 27.73 -12.63 -18.08
N ALA A 656 29.05 -12.72 -17.89
CA ALA A 656 29.93 -11.57 -18.04
C ALA A 656 29.94 -11.04 -19.49
N ALA A 657 29.92 -11.92 -20.49
CA ALA A 657 29.80 -11.54 -21.90
C ALA A 657 28.45 -10.87 -22.21
N ILE A 658 27.35 -11.39 -21.65
CA ILE A 658 26.01 -10.79 -21.77
C ILE A 658 25.98 -9.38 -21.17
N LEU A 659 26.52 -9.20 -19.95
CA LEU A 659 26.60 -7.90 -19.29
C LEU A 659 27.45 -6.89 -20.10
N LEU A 660 28.57 -7.34 -20.67
CA LEU A 660 29.43 -6.52 -21.52
C LEU A 660 28.77 -6.17 -22.85
N SER A 661 28.02 -7.10 -23.46
CA SER A 661 27.30 -6.88 -24.71
C SER A 661 26.15 -5.87 -24.59
N LYS A 662 25.56 -5.75 -23.38
CA LYS A 662 24.44 -4.85 -23.05
C LYS A 662 24.87 -3.63 -22.23
N GLU A 663 26.01 -3.02 -22.60
CA GLU A 663 26.49 -1.73 -22.08
C GLU A 663 26.96 -1.67 -20.61
N ALA A 664 27.57 -2.73 -20.06
CA ALA A 664 28.48 -2.53 -18.94
C ALA A 664 29.71 -1.73 -19.44
N THR A 665 29.64 -0.40 -19.37
CA THR A 665 30.75 0.47 -19.77
C THR A 665 31.84 0.48 -18.69
N LEU A 666 33.07 0.18 -19.10
CA LEU A 666 34.27 0.70 -18.45
C LEU A 666 34.66 1.98 -19.21
N TRP A 667 34.11 3.17 -18.93
CA TRP A 667 34.85 4.44 -19.12
C TRP A 667 34.17 5.79 -18.81
N GLN A 668 34.96 6.61 -18.10
CA GLN A 668 35.30 8.04 -18.25
C GLN A 668 34.29 9.20 -18.09
N LYS A 669 34.67 10.08 -17.15
CA LYS A 669 34.90 11.53 -17.31
C LYS A 669 35.99 12.02 -16.35
N THR A 670 37.24 11.63 -16.52
CA THR A 670 38.32 12.56 -16.19
C THR A 670 38.72 13.21 -17.50
N HIS A 671 38.64 14.54 -17.58
CA HIS A 671 39.22 15.34 -18.65
C HIS A 671 40.76 15.28 -18.61
N VAL A 672 41.30 14.06 -18.61
CA VAL A 672 42.70 13.68 -18.72
C VAL A 672 42.66 12.38 -19.53
N LEU A 673 43.06 12.47 -20.80
CA LEU A 673 43.38 11.28 -21.59
C LEU A 673 44.38 10.42 -20.80
N PRO A 674 44.22 9.10 -20.67
CA PRO A 674 45.36 8.22 -20.57
C PRO A 674 45.93 8.03 -21.97
N GLU A 675 46.52 9.07 -22.55
CA GLU A 675 47.32 8.96 -23.77
C GLU A 675 48.67 9.62 -23.46
N ARG A 676 49.83 8.96 -23.48
CA ARG A 676 50.28 7.72 -24.12
C ARG A 676 51.50 7.16 -23.38
N VAL A 677 51.79 5.88 -23.63
CA VAL A 677 53.15 5.36 -23.63
C VAL A 677 53.99 6.19 -24.61
N TYR A 678 54.97 6.95 -24.13
CA TYR A 678 56.30 7.14 -24.74
C TYR A 678 57.19 8.02 -23.84
N PRO A 679 58.47 7.67 -23.61
CA PRO A 679 59.49 8.64 -23.28
C PRO A 679 59.97 9.32 -24.56
N GLY A 680 59.60 10.58 -24.74
CA GLY A 680 60.20 11.48 -25.72
C GLY A 680 59.64 11.39 -27.14
N ALA A 681 58.71 12.28 -27.46
CA ALA A 681 58.62 12.85 -28.79
C ALA A 681 57.99 14.25 -28.66
N LEU A 682 58.81 15.28 -28.84
CA LEU A 682 58.35 16.49 -29.50
C LEU A 682 57.85 16.04 -30.88
N LEU A 683 56.63 16.43 -31.23
CA LEU A 683 56.19 16.46 -32.62
C LEU A 683 57.17 17.35 -33.38
N GLU A 684 57.98 16.77 -34.25
CA GLU A 684 58.51 17.52 -35.38
C GLU A 684 57.33 17.78 -36.31
N ASN A 685 56.88 19.03 -36.34
CA ASN A 685 56.70 19.79 -37.58
C ASN A 685 56.44 21.26 -37.25
N VAL A 686 57.49 21.94 -36.78
CA VAL A 686 57.74 23.36 -37.09
C VAL A 686 59.22 23.44 -37.46
N ALA A 687 59.52 24.17 -38.54
CA ALA A 687 60.83 24.37 -39.16
C ALA A 687 61.96 24.76 -38.16
N PRO A 688 63.26 24.79 -38.55
CA PRO A 688 64.39 24.63 -37.63
C PRO A 688 64.48 25.80 -36.64
N ILE A 689 64.42 25.51 -35.34
CA ILE A 689 64.61 26.51 -34.28
C ILE A 689 65.88 26.17 -33.50
N SER A 690 66.69 27.20 -33.26
CA SER A 690 68.10 27.15 -32.86
C SER A 690 68.39 26.55 -31.47
N ARG A 691 69.63 26.05 -31.32
CA ARG A 691 70.21 25.35 -30.17
C ARG A 691 70.03 26.04 -28.80
N ASP A 692 69.85 27.36 -28.78
CA ASP A 692 69.83 28.14 -27.53
C ASP A 692 68.52 28.01 -26.75
N SER A 693 67.42 27.70 -27.43
CA SER A 693 66.10 27.47 -26.79
C SER A 693 66.03 26.17 -25.98
N HIS A 694 66.91 25.21 -26.27
CA HIS A 694 66.95 23.89 -25.61
C HIS A 694 67.60 23.93 -24.22
N GLU A 695 68.47 24.92 -23.95
CA GLU A 695 69.14 25.08 -22.66
C GLU A 695 68.30 25.86 -21.63
N HIS A 696 67.41 26.75 -22.08
CA HIS A 696 66.53 27.50 -21.19
C HIS A 696 65.44 26.65 -20.53
N VAL A 697 64.91 25.63 -21.21
CA VAL A 697 63.88 24.73 -20.65
C VAL A 697 64.46 23.75 -19.62
N LYS A 698 65.75 23.41 -19.70
CA LYS A 698 66.41 22.50 -18.74
C LYS A 698 66.63 23.11 -17.35
N ARG A 699 66.65 24.45 -17.20
CA ARG A 699 67.11 25.08 -15.95
C ARG A 699 66.02 25.60 -15.02
N LYS A 700 64.79 25.92 -15.46
CA LYS A 700 63.70 26.39 -14.57
C LYS A 700 62.32 26.11 -15.17
N GLY A 701 61.55 25.17 -14.60
CA GLY A 701 60.16 24.95 -15.05
C GLY A 701 59.40 23.97 -14.17
N ASN A 702 58.63 24.50 -13.21
CA ASN A 702 57.64 23.75 -12.43
C ASN A 702 56.49 23.30 -13.35
N TRP A 703 56.18 22.02 -13.37
CA TRP A 703 55.08 21.48 -14.18
C TRP A 703 53.75 21.59 -13.41
N LYS A 704 52.82 22.42 -13.90
CA LYS A 704 51.38 22.38 -13.55
C LYS A 704 50.58 22.17 -14.85
N LEU A 705 49.59 21.28 -14.82
CA LEU A 705 48.71 20.93 -15.94
C LEU A 705 47.51 21.90 -16.02
N GLN A 706 47.13 22.33 -17.23
CA GLN A 706 45.89 23.05 -17.55
C GLN A 706 44.98 22.19 -18.46
N PRO A 707 43.64 22.36 -18.40
CA PRO A 707 42.68 21.59 -19.19
C PRO A 707 42.46 22.16 -20.61
N LEU A 708 42.30 21.27 -21.60
CA LEU A 708 42.01 21.59 -23.00
C LEU A 708 40.51 21.91 -23.20
N VAL A 709 40.18 23.18 -23.35
CA VAL A 709 38.99 23.60 -24.11
C VAL A 709 39.45 24.66 -25.11
N LYS A 710 39.38 24.35 -26.40
CA LYS A 710 38.90 25.29 -27.42
C LYS A 710 38.14 24.50 -28.49
N GLU A 711 36.88 24.87 -28.65
CA GLU A 711 35.92 24.35 -29.63
C GLU A 711 36.48 24.39 -31.06
N PRO A 712 36.07 23.46 -31.96
CA PRO A 712 36.41 23.56 -33.37
C PRO A 712 35.56 24.67 -33.99
N LYS A 713 36.23 25.69 -34.54
CA LYS A 713 35.58 26.60 -35.49
C LYS A 713 35.31 25.85 -36.79
N LYS A 714 34.08 25.99 -37.27
CA LYS A 714 33.60 25.58 -38.59
C LYS A 714 34.56 26.03 -39.70
N SER A 715 34.98 25.11 -40.55
CA SER A 715 35.21 25.39 -41.97
C SER A 715 35.02 24.12 -42.79
N GLN A 716 34.23 24.28 -43.84
CA GLN A 716 33.82 23.30 -44.84
C GLN A 716 35.02 22.72 -45.58
N THR A 717 35.01 21.40 -45.82
CA THR A 717 35.11 20.76 -47.14
C THR A 717 35.04 19.26 -46.94
N ASP A 718 34.02 18.65 -47.53
CA ASP A 718 33.85 17.21 -47.62
C ASP A 718 35.00 16.56 -48.41
N GLN A 719 35.62 15.55 -47.82
CA GLN A 719 36.18 14.39 -48.52
C GLN A 719 36.29 13.25 -47.49
N GLU A 720 35.39 12.28 -47.65
CA GLU A 720 35.33 11.05 -46.85
C GLU A 720 36.62 10.23 -47.07
N ASN A 721 37.44 10.13 -46.02
CA ASN A 721 38.45 9.08 -45.90
C ASN A 721 37.81 7.87 -45.19
N PRO A 722 37.85 6.66 -45.76
CA PRO A 722 37.16 5.50 -45.19
C PRO A 722 37.85 4.83 -43.99
N ASP A 723 38.94 5.39 -43.43
CA ASP A 723 39.73 4.78 -42.35
C ASP A 723 39.64 5.50 -40.99
N ASP A 724 38.54 6.21 -40.71
CA ASP A 724 38.22 6.68 -39.35
C ASP A 724 37.58 5.59 -38.50
N THR A 725 38.29 4.46 -38.33
CA THR A 725 37.94 3.43 -37.34
C THR A 725 38.34 3.78 -35.91
N PHE A 726 39.05 4.90 -35.68
CA PHE A 726 39.49 5.31 -34.34
C PHE A 726 38.45 6.07 -33.50
N CYS A 727 37.23 6.25 -34.02
CA CYS A 727 36.10 6.76 -33.25
C CYS A 727 35.20 5.67 -32.66
N LYS A 728 35.55 4.38 -32.80
CA LYS A 728 34.87 3.28 -32.11
C LYS A 728 35.77 2.68 -31.02
N PRO A 729 35.27 2.52 -29.78
CA PRO A 729 36.07 2.01 -28.68
C PRO A 729 36.46 0.54 -28.90
N MET A 730 37.73 0.19 -28.66
CA MET A 730 38.23 -1.19 -28.72
C MET A 730 37.76 -2.04 -27.54
N THR A 731 37.48 -3.32 -27.79
CA THR A 731 37.02 -4.27 -26.76
C THR A 731 38.17 -4.79 -25.89
N ILE A 732 37.84 -5.38 -24.74
CA ILE A 732 38.82 -6.03 -23.83
C ILE A 732 39.50 -7.22 -24.53
N ALA A 733 38.79 -7.90 -25.45
CA ALA A 733 39.35 -8.97 -26.25
C ALA A 733 40.36 -8.45 -27.29
N ASP A 734 40.10 -7.31 -27.92
CA ASP A 734 41.02 -6.71 -28.91
C ASP A 734 42.30 -6.16 -28.25
N THR A 735 42.16 -5.63 -27.03
CA THR A 735 43.29 -5.14 -26.23
C THR A 735 44.13 -6.28 -25.64
N LEU A 736 43.51 -7.39 -25.21
CA LEU A 736 44.21 -8.62 -24.82
C LEU A 736 44.90 -9.30 -26.01
N ASN A 737 44.24 -9.40 -27.16
CA ASN A 737 44.81 -9.99 -28.37
C ASN A 737 45.96 -9.16 -28.95
N CYS A 738 45.89 -7.82 -28.87
CA CYS A 738 47.02 -6.94 -29.18
C CYS A 738 48.15 -7.09 -28.16
N ALA A 739 47.85 -7.20 -26.86
CA ALA A 739 48.88 -7.41 -25.84
C ALA A 739 49.59 -8.75 -26.04
N VAL A 740 48.86 -9.83 -26.32
CA VAL A 740 49.42 -11.17 -26.58
C VAL A 740 50.23 -11.21 -27.88
N LYS A 741 49.81 -10.47 -28.93
CA LYS A 741 50.55 -10.39 -30.20
C LYS A 741 51.93 -9.75 -30.12
N TYR A 742 52.14 -8.82 -29.18
CA TYR A 742 53.37 -7.99 -29.12
C TYR A 742 54.19 -8.19 -27.84
N TYR A 743 53.82 -9.13 -26.99
CA TYR A 743 54.45 -9.33 -25.68
C TYR A 743 55.89 -9.89 -25.76
N ASP A 744 56.28 -10.53 -26.88
CA ASP A 744 57.51 -11.34 -26.98
C ASP A 744 58.63 -10.81 -27.91
N SER A 745 58.52 -9.62 -28.52
CA SER A 745 59.63 -9.06 -29.32
C SER A 745 60.58 -8.22 -28.45
N GLY A 746 61.87 -8.57 -28.42
CA GLY A 746 62.85 -8.01 -27.50
C GLY A 746 64.12 -7.53 -28.18
N LEU A 747 64.06 -6.48 -29.00
CA LEU A 747 65.09 -5.43 -29.20
C LEU A 747 64.72 -4.56 -30.43
N PHE A 748 64.66 -3.24 -30.22
CA PHE A 748 64.47 -2.25 -31.28
C PHE A 748 65.77 -1.47 -31.49
N HIS A 749 66.33 -1.49 -32.70
CA HIS A 749 67.48 -0.66 -33.07
C HIS A 749 67.01 0.66 -33.67
N VAL A 750 67.53 1.78 -33.13
CA VAL A 750 67.06 3.15 -33.41
C VAL A 750 67.20 3.57 -34.89
N SER A 751 68.00 2.88 -35.71
CA SER A 751 68.16 3.16 -37.14
C SER A 751 67.55 2.12 -38.11
N LYS A 752 67.17 0.91 -37.65
CA LYS A 752 66.76 -0.20 -38.54
C LYS A 752 65.43 -0.88 -38.18
N GLY A 753 64.80 -0.54 -37.06
CA GLY A 753 63.55 -1.19 -36.63
C GLY A 753 63.77 -2.43 -35.75
N TRP A 754 62.70 -3.19 -35.52
CA TRP A 754 62.71 -4.47 -34.79
C TRP A 754 63.25 -5.59 -35.70
N GLU A 755 64.12 -6.45 -35.19
CA GLU A 755 64.58 -7.64 -35.94
C GLU A 755 63.51 -8.75 -35.99
N ALA A 756 63.56 -9.56 -37.04
CA ALA A 756 62.59 -10.63 -37.29
C ALA A 756 62.69 -11.77 -36.28
N SER A 757 61.53 -12.38 -36.03
CA SER A 757 61.26 -13.52 -35.17
C SER A 757 62.13 -14.72 -35.54
N ASP A 758 63.14 -15.03 -34.73
CA ASP A 758 63.69 -16.38 -34.55
C ASP A 758 64.70 -16.34 -33.41
N VAL A 759 64.25 -16.62 -32.17
CA VAL A 759 64.94 -17.34 -31.08
C VAL A 759 64.09 -17.18 -29.81
N THR A 760 63.36 -18.24 -29.46
CA THR A 760 62.64 -18.40 -28.19
C THR A 760 63.60 -18.83 -27.08
N TYR A 761 63.62 -18.15 -25.92
CA TYR A 761 64.46 -18.55 -24.78
C TYR A 761 63.73 -18.89 -23.46
N TYR A 762 62.39 -18.97 -23.41
CA TYR A 762 61.71 -19.35 -22.16
C TYR A 762 60.58 -20.36 -22.37
N SER A 763 60.95 -21.63 -22.55
CA SER A 763 60.08 -22.78 -22.26
C SER A 763 59.66 -22.85 -20.78
N ALA A 764 60.38 -22.17 -19.89
CA ALA A 764 60.09 -22.16 -18.45
C ALA A 764 58.89 -21.27 -18.05
N THR A 765 58.62 -20.17 -18.76
CA THR A 765 57.48 -19.28 -18.45
C THR A 765 56.17 -19.85 -18.98
N ALA A 766 56.18 -20.45 -20.17
CA ALA A 766 55.04 -21.19 -20.69
C ALA A 766 54.70 -22.38 -19.77
N ASN A 767 55.71 -23.15 -19.33
CA ASN A 767 55.51 -24.23 -18.37
C ASN A 767 55.00 -23.73 -17.01
N PHE A 768 55.52 -22.63 -16.49
CA PHE A 768 55.03 -22.03 -15.24
C PHE A 768 53.58 -21.55 -15.36
N VAL A 769 53.20 -20.94 -16.48
CA VAL A 769 51.83 -20.48 -16.73
C VAL A 769 50.89 -21.67 -16.91
N HIS A 770 51.27 -22.69 -17.67
CA HIS A 770 50.49 -23.92 -17.80
C HIS A 770 50.36 -24.67 -16.48
N GLU A 771 51.41 -24.73 -15.66
CA GLU A 771 51.38 -25.35 -14.33
C GLU A 771 50.53 -24.54 -13.34
N SER A 772 50.53 -23.22 -13.45
CA SER A 772 49.69 -22.32 -12.64
C SER A 772 48.21 -22.41 -13.04
N LEU A 773 47.92 -22.49 -14.34
CA LEU A 773 46.57 -22.72 -14.86
C LEU A 773 46.06 -24.11 -14.46
N ALA A 774 46.89 -25.15 -14.55
CA ALA A 774 46.54 -26.50 -14.08
C ALA A 774 46.29 -26.53 -12.56
N LYS A 775 47.05 -25.77 -11.76
CA LYS A 775 46.81 -25.62 -10.30
C LYS A 775 45.50 -24.88 -9.99
N LEU A 776 45.12 -23.91 -10.82
CA LEU A 776 43.84 -23.21 -10.70
C LEU A 776 42.67 -24.11 -11.11
N GLU A 777 42.77 -24.84 -12.23
CA GLU A 777 41.74 -25.79 -12.67
C GLU A 777 41.55 -26.94 -11.68
N THR A 778 42.65 -27.46 -11.10
CA THR A 778 42.56 -28.48 -10.04
C THR A 778 41.93 -27.94 -8.76
N SER A 779 42.22 -26.70 -8.38
CA SER A 779 41.59 -26.04 -7.23
C SER A 779 40.10 -25.75 -7.48
N GLN A 780 39.73 -25.35 -8.69
CA GLN A 780 38.33 -25.15 -9.09
C GLN A 780 37.55 -26.46 -9.12
N THR A 781 38.11 -27.53 -9.68
CA THR A 781 37.46 -28.85 -9.69
C THR A 781 37.34 -29.44 -8.28
N GLN A 782 38.33 -29.20 -7.40
CA GLN A 782 38.24 -29.56 -5.99
C GLN A 782 37.14 -28.78 -5.27
N TRP A 783 37.07 -27.47 -5.46
CA TRP A 783 36.03 -26.63 -4.88
C TRP A 783 34.63 -27.01 -5.40
N HIS A 784 34.49 -27.32 -6.68
CA HIS A 784 33.24 -27.78 -7.26
C HIS A 784 32.84 -29.16 -6.71
N LYS A 785 33.81 -30.07 -6.55
CA LYS A 785 33.60 -31.35 -5.87
C LYS A 785 33.18 -31.13 -4.41
N GLU A 786 33.81 -30.22 -3.68
CA GLU A 786 33.42 -29.88 -2.30
C GLU A 786 32.01 -29.30 -2.21
N LEU A 787 31.62 -28.44 -3.15
CA LEU A 787 30.26 -27.90 -3.22
C LEU A 787 29.23 -28.97 -3.54
N VAL A 788 29.50 -29.85 -4.50
CA VAL A 788 28.64 -30.99 -4.81
C VAL A 788 28.56 -31.94 -3.62
N LEU A 789 29.68 -32.19 -2.94
CA LEU A 789 29.71 -32.98 -1.70
C LEU A 789 28.88 -32.31 -0.60
N LYS A 790 29.01 -30.99 -0.39
CA LYS A 790 28.21 -30.23 0.58
C LYS A 790 26.72 -30.28 0.22
N ARG A 791 26.35 -30.09 -1.05
CA ARG A 791 24.96 -30.23 -1.53
C ARG A 791 24.42 -31.64 -1.31
N ASN A 792 25.22 -32.67 -1.60
CA ASN A 792 24.85 -34.06 -1.37
C ASN A 792 24.71 -34.38 0.12
N VAL A 793 25.56 -33.81 0.99
CA VAL A 793 25.42 -33.92 2.45
C VAL A 793 24.16 -33.22 2.93
N ILE A 794 23.85 -32.03 2.44
CA ILE A 794 22.61 -31.30 2.79
C ILE A 794 21.38 -32.08 2.32
N ARG A 795 21.38 -32.61 1.09
CA ARG A 795 20.29 -33.45 0.58
C ARG A 795 20.12 -34.71 1.42
N LYS A 796 21.20 -35.45 1.69
CA LYS A 796 21.15 -36.66 2.53
C LYS A 796 20.71 -36.37 3.96
N THR A 797 21.13 -35.25 4.55
CA THR A 797 20.69 -34.87 5.91
C THR A 797 19.23 -34.43 5.94
N ALA A 798 18.69 -33.84 4.86
CA ALA A 798 17.26 -33.55 4.73
C ALA A 798 16.43 -34.84 4.56
N GLU A 799 16.87 -35.76 3.68
CA GLU A 799 16.23 -37.07 3.49
C GLU A 799 16.23 -37.89 4.80
N LEU A 800 17.33 -37.88 5.55
CA LEU A 800 17.39 -38.52 6.86
C LEU A 800 16.43 -37.87 7.87
N LYS A 801 16.30 -36.54 7.91
CA LYS A 801 15.34 -35.85 8.78
C LYS A 801 13.90 -36.22 8.46
N GLU A 802 13.54 -36.32 7.18
CA GLU A 802 12.20 -36.75 6.76
C GLU A 802 11.90 -38.18 7.22
N LYS A 803 12.87 -39.10 7.05
CA LYS A 803 12.77 -40.48 7.56
C LYS A 803 12.65 -40.52 9.09
N HIS A 804 13.37 -39.65 9.81
CA HIS A 804 13.26 -39.55 11.26
C HIS A 804 11.90 -39.06 11.74
N VAL A 805 11.27 -38.13 11.03
CA VAL A 805 9.89 -37.68 11.36
C VAL A 805 8.90 -38.83 11.17
N LYS A 806 8.99 -39.55 10.05
CA LYS A 806 8.16 -40.75 9.79
C LYS A 806 8.40 -41.85 10.83
N LEU A 807 9.66 -41.99 11.28
CA LEU A 807 10.03 -42.95 12.32
C LEU A 807 9.52 -42.52 13.71
N ASP A 808 9.50 -41.22 14.02
CA ASP A 808 8.88 -40.67 15.24
C ASP A 808 7.37 -40.98 15.27
N GLU A 809 6.67 -40.75 14.15
CA GLU A 809 5.26 -41.10 13.98
C GLU A 809 5.01 -42.61 14.15
N ALA A 810 5.88 -43.46 13.59
CA ALA A 810 5.81 -44.92 13.73
C ALA A 810 6.05 -45.39 15.19
N ILE A 811 6.99 -44.76 15.91
CA ILE A 811 7.24 -45.07 17.33
C ILE A 811 6.03 -44.67 18.19
N ILE A 812 5.44 -43.50 17.94
CA ILE A 812 4.29 -43.00 18.70
C ILE A 812 3.05 -43.87 18.47
N SER A 813 2.82 -44.28 17.22
CA SER A 813 1.72 -45.21 16.85
C SER A 813 1.99 -46.66 17.24
N ARG A 814 3.24 -47.01 17.60
CA ARG A 814 3.71 -48.36 17.96
C ARG A 814 3.61 -49.36 16.79
N ASP A 815 3.74 -48.85 15.57
CA ASP A 815 3.76 -49.65 14.35
C ASP A 815 5.19 -50.14 14.05
N PHE A 816 5.53 -51.32 14.58
CA PHE A 816 6.89 -51.87 14.47
C PHE A 816 7.25 -52.41 13.07
N ILE A 817 6.26 -52.66 12.21
CA ILE A 817 6.48 -53.10 10.82
C ILE A 817 6.97 -51.92 9.97
N THR A 818 6.31 -50.76 10.07
CA THR A 818 6.70 -49.53 9.37
C THR A 818 8.00 -48.95 9.92
N ALA A 819 8.21 -49.05 11.25
CA ALA A 819 9.50 -48.73 11.85
C ALA A 819 10.62 -49.63 11.30
N SER A 820 10.35 -50.92 11.05
CA SER A 820 11.33 -51.84 10.45
C SER A 820 11.69 -51.43 9.03
N SER A 821 10.71 -51.14 8.17
CA SER A 821 10.98 -50.70 6.78
C SER A 821 11.79 -49.39 6.73
N LEU A 822 11.49 -48.42 7.60
CA LEU A 822 12.22 -47.14 7.66
C LEU A 822 13.67 -47.30 8.09
N LEU A 823 13.95 -48.29 8.93
CA LEU A 823 15.31 -48.63 9.34
C LEU A 823 16.09 -49.37 8.24
N ASP A 824 15.42 -50.16 7.38
CA ASP A 824 16.05 -50.73 6.17
C ASP A 824 16.33 -49.65 5.12
N GLU A 825 15.50 -48.61 5.06
CA GLU A 825 15.73 -47.41 4.27
C GLU A 825 16.86 -46.51 4.81
N GLY A 826 17.45 -46.84 5.96
CA GLY A 826 18.63 -46.18 6.53
C GLY A 826 18.35 -45.09 7.56
N ALA A 827 17.18 -45.06 8.18
CA ALA A 827 16.96 -44.24 9.39
C ALA A 827 17.80 -44.79 10.56
N PHE A 828 18.29 -43.95 11.47
CA PHE A 828 19.02 -44.43 12.66
C PHE A 828 18.09 -45.20 13.63
N ALA A 829 18.51 -46.40 14.03
CA ALA A 829 17.81 -47.25 14.99
C ALA A 829 17.71 -46.65 16.40
N ASP A 830 18.70 -45.84 16.78
CA ASP A 830 18.80 -45.17 18.08
C ASP A 830 18.24 -43.75 18.06
N TYR A 831 17.43 -43.40 17.05
CA TYR A 831 16.75 -42.12 17.01
C TYR A 831 15.79 -41.98 18.20
N GLU A 832 15.86 -40.84 18.87
CA GLU A 832 15.00 -40.50 20.00
C GLU A 832 13.81 -39.66 19.57
N THR A 833 12.62 -40.04 20.00
CA THR A 833 11.41 -39.22 19.80
C THR A 833 11.54 -37.86 20.48
N SER A 834 11.12 -36.79 19.80
CA SER A 834 11.31 -35.42 20.32
C SER A 834 10.60 -35.16 21.65
N ASN A 835 9.52 -35.90 21.91
CA ASN A 835 8.62 -35.67 23.05
C ASN A 835 8.99 -36.51 24.28
N ALA A 836 9.40 -37.76 24.09
CA ALA A 836 9.56 -38.74 25.17
C ALA A 836 11.02 -39.23 25.36
N GLY A 837 11.90 -39.02 24.38
CA GLY A 837 13.27 -39.55 24.40
C GLY A 837 13.31 -41.08 24.28
N LEU A 838 12.26 -41.69 23.70
CA LEU A 838 12.16 -43.14 23.53
C LEU A 838 12.80 -43.55 22.19
N SER A 839 13.62 -44.59 22.20
CA SER A 839 14.04 -45.31 20.98
C SER A 839 12.99 -46.33 20.56
N VAL A 840 13.02 -46.78 19.30
CA VAL A 840 12.19 -47.87 18.75
C VAL A 840 12.20 -49.10 19.67
N LEU A 841 13.38 -49.49 20.17
CA LEU A 841 13.54 -50.64 21.06
C LEU A 841 12.90 -50.40 22.44
N MET A 842 12.99 -49.18 22.96
CA MET A 842 12.38 -48.81 24.25
C MET A 842 10.86 -48.81 24.16
N ALA A 843 10.29 -48.34 23.05
CA ALA A 843 8.85 -48.36 22.81
C ALA A 843 8.28 -49.79 22.74
N ALA A 844 9.06 -50.74 22.17
CA ALA A 844 8.72 -52.17 22.16
C ALA A 844 8.75 -52.82 23.55
N CYS A 845 9.43 -52.21 24.53
CA CYS A 845 9.54 -52.72 25.91
C CYS A 845 8.41 -52.24 26.84
N ILE A 846 7.50 -51.40 26.36
CA ILE A 846 6.40 -50.86 27.17
C ILE A 846 5.30 -51.90 27.38
N GLU A 847 4.95 -52.67 26.34
CA GLU A 847 3.93 -53.73 26.37
C GLU A 847 4.36 -54.94 25.53
N GLU A 848 3.83 -56.12 25.83
CA GLU A 848 4.08 -57.34 25.05
C GLU A 848 3.29 -57.31 23.71
N VAL A 849 3.84 -56.65 22.70
CA VAL A 849 3.28 -56.60 21.35
C VAL A 849 3.87 -57.73 20.49
N TYR A 850 3.01 -58.45 19.77
CA TYR A 850 3.42 -59.50 18.83
C TYR A 850 3.29 -58.99 17.39
N VAL A 851 4.32 -59.22 16.59
CA VAL A 851 4.43 -58.85 15.18
C VAL A 851 4.57 -60.13 14.37
N LYS A 852 4.01 -60.14 13.15
CA LYS A 852 4.20 -61.25 12.22
C LYS A 852 5.54 -61.11 11.51
N ASN A 853 6.41 -62.11 11.66
CA ASN A 853 7.65 -62.17 10.91
C ASN A 853 7.38 -62.48 9.42
N ALA A 854 8.41 -62.34 8.58
CA ALA A 854 8.35 -62.70 7.15
C ALA A 854 7.94 -64.17 6.92
N ASP A 855 8.21 -65.05 7.89
CA ASP A 855 7.87 -66.47 7.88
C ASP A 855 6.42 -66.76 8.35
N GLY A 856 5.67 -65.75 8.78
CA GLY A 856 4.27 -65.86 9.20
C GLY A 856 4.04 -66.14 10.70
N ASP A 857 5.11 -66.35 11.47
CA ASP A 857 5.06 -66.60 12.91
C ASP A 857 4.85 -65.31 13.73
N ASN A 858 4.06 -65.40 14.81
CA ASN A 858 3.83 -64.29 15.74
C ASN A 858 4.98 -64.21 16.76
N VAL A 859 5.88 -63.27 16.55
CA VAL A 859 7.09 -63.05 17.37
C VAL A 859 6.97 -61.75 18.16
N ILE A 860 7.61 -61.67 19.33
CA ILE A 860 7.57 -60.45 20.16
C ILE A 860 8.28 -59.31 19.40
N ALA A 861 7.74 -58.09 19.43
CA ALA A 861 8.31 -56.94 18.72
C ALA A 861 9.79 -56.68 19.05
N VAL A 862 10.22 -56.94 20.30
CA VAL A 862 11.62 -56.84 20.75
C VAL A 862 12.52 -57.86 20.03
N GLU A 863 12.04 -59.08 19.85
CA GLU A 863 12.76 -60.13 19.12
C GLU A 863 12.84 -59.80 17.63
N PHE A 864 11.72 -59.37 17.04
CA PHE A 864 11.65 -58.94 15.65
C PHE A 864 12.63 -57.80 15.31
N LEU A 865 12.82 -56.83 16.21
CA LEU A 865 13.75 -55.72 16.00
C LEU A 865 15.22 -56.09 16.21
N LEU A 866 15.51 -57.04 17.11
CA LEU A 866 16.87 -57.47 17.42
C LEU A 866 17.42 -58.52 16.44
N ASP A 867 16.56 -59.31 15.78
CA ASP A 867 16.96 -60.33 14.79
C ASP A 867 17.20 -59.79 13.38
N ARG A 868 17.36 -58.48 13.25
CA ARG A 868 17.54 -57.83 11.95
C ARG A 868 18.96 -57.97 11.40
N PRO A 869 19.12 -58.23 10.09
CA PRO A 869 20.44 -58.39 9.49
C PRO A 869 21.21 -57.06 9.33
N THR A 870 20.50 -55.95 9.22
CA THR A 870 21.06 -54.60 9.01
C THR A 870 20.43 -53.60 9.97
N ASN A 871 21.25 -52.66 10.49
CA ASN A 871 20.78 -51.53 11.29
C ASN A 871 19.95 -51.94 12.52
N HIS A 872 20.43 -52.95 13.26
CA HIS A 872 19.77 -53.40 14.49
C HIS A 872 19.98 -52.37 15.62
N PRO A 873 18.98 -52.15 16.49
CA PRO A 873 19.09 -51.23 17.60
C PRO A 873 20.11 -51.71 18.63
N LEU A 874 20.78 -50.76 19.30
CA LEU A 874 21.74 -51.08 20.36
C LEU A 874 20.99 -51.46 21.65
N VAL A 875 21.22 -52.69 22.13
CA VAL A 875 20.53 -53.24 23.32
C VAL A 875 20.79 -52.41 24.59
N ASN A 876 22.00 -51.89 24.73
CA ASN A 876 22.43 -51.08 25.89
C ASN A 876 22.43 -49.57 25.59
N PHE A 877 21.65 -49.12 24.60
CA PHE A 877 21.51 -47.69 24.29
C PHE A 877 20.90 -46.94 25.49
N GLU A 878 21.51 -45.80 25.80
CA GLU A 878 21.05 -44.88 26.82
C GLU A 878 20.51 -43.62 26.16
N SER A 879 19.23 -43.34 26.38
CA SER A 879 18.56 -42.11 25.92
C SER A 879 19.18 -40.85 26.53
N SER A 880 19.00 -39.69 25.90
CA SER A 880 19.34 -38.37 26.45
C SER A 880 18.76 -38.11 27.84
N ARG A 881 17.68 -38.81 28.24
CA ARG A 881 17.07 -38.76 29.58
C ARG A 881 17.60 -39.81 30.56
N GLY A 882 18.53 -40.64 30.13
CA GLY A 882 19.16 -41.70 30.93
C GLY A 882 18.37 -43.01 31.00
N PHE A 883 17.37 -43.22 30.14
CA PHE A 883 16.62 -44.47 30.06
C PHE A 883 17.33 -45.51 29.21
N THR A 884 17.22 -46.78 29.60
CA THR A 884 17.74 -47.94 28.87
C THR A 884 16.57 -48.87 28.52
N ALA A 885 16.70 -49.70 27.47
CA ALA A 885 15.65 -50.65 27.09
C ALA A 885 15.25 -51.57 28.26
N LEU A 886 16.25 -52.08 28.99
CA LEU A 886 16.02 -52.90 30.20
C LEU A 886 15.40 -52.08 31.35
N GLY A 887 15.79 -50.81 31.52
CA GLY A 887 15.16 -49.90 32.47
C GLY A 887 13.70 -49.59 32.16
N THR A 888 13.34 -49.45 30.88
CA THR A 888 11.95 -49.30 30.45
C THR A 888 11.13 -50.56 30.69
N ALA A 889 11.68 -51.74 30.38
CA ALA A 889 11.03 -53.01 30.70
C ALA A 889 10.82 -53.19 32.22
N ALA A 890 11.77 -52.74 33.05
CA ALA A 890 11.67 -52.74 34.51
C ALA A 890 10.62 -51.77 35.05
N PHE A 891 10.45 -50.62 34.40
CA PHE A 891 9.43 -49.63 34.75
C PHE A 891 8.02 -50.19 34.52
N TYR A 892 7.77 -50.82 33.37
CA TYR A 892 6.45 -51.36 33.03
C TYR A 892 6.20 -52.78 33.60
N GLY A 893 7.26 -53.55 33.83
CA GLY A 893 7.20 -54.91 34.39
C GLY A 893 7.07 -56.02 33.33
N THR A 894 7.51 -55.78 32.10
CA THR A 894 7.40 -56.73 30.97
C THR A 894 8.47 -57.82 31.06
N ILE A 895 8.14 -58.97 31.67
CA ILE A 895 9.09 -60.04 31.96
C ILE A 895 9.62 -60.70 30.68
N LYS A 896 8.75 -60.95 29.68
CA LYS A 896 9.19 -61.60 28.42
C LYS A 896 10.13 -60.72 27.62
N CYS A 897 9.83 -59.42 27.47
CA CYS A 897 10.72 -58.47 26.82
C CYS A 897 12.07 -58.38 27.52
N ALA A 898 12.09 -58.39 28.86
CA ALA A 898 13.34 -58.39 29.63
C ALA A 898 14.14 -59.69 29.49
N LYS A 899 13.48 -60.87 29.42
CA LYS A 899 14.16 -62.14 29.11
C LYS A 899 14.88 -62.07 27.77
N MET A 900 14.17 -61.63 26.72
CA MET A 900 14.74 -61.51 25.38
C MET A 900 15.90 -60.51 25.33
N LEU A 901 15.79 -59.35 25.99
CA LEU A 901 16.89 -58.38 26.07
C LEU A 901 18.14 -58.98 26.73
N ILE A 902 17.98 -59.71 27.82
CA ILE A 902 19.10 -60.31 28.57
C ILE A 902 19.75 -61.44 27.78
N GLU A 903 18.95 -62.29 27.11
CA GLU A 903 19.45 -63.34 26.22
C GLU A 903 20.27 -62.77 25.05
N ARG A 904 19.95 -61.56 24.58
CA ARG A 904 20.67 -60.85 23.52
C ARG A 904 21.76 -59.88 24.02
N GLY A 905 22.16 -60.00 25.29
CA GLY A 905 23.34 -59.30 25.84
C GLY A 905 23.06 -57.95 26.51
N ALA A 906 21.83 -57.70 26.99
CA ALA A 906 21.55 -56.54 27.83
C ALA A 906 22.33 -56.62 29.15
N SER A 907 23.10 -55.57 29.46
CA SER A 907 23.82 -55.49 30.73
C SER A 907 22.86 -55.22 31.88
N VAL A 908 22.71 -56.21 32.76
CA VAL A 908 21.77 -56.17 33.90
C VAL A 908 22.11 -55.06 34.90
N ASN A 909 23.40 -54.81 35.10
CA ASN A 909 23.92 -53.84 36.07
C ASN A 909 24.27 -52.48 35.44
N LEU A 910 23.66 -52.12 34.30
CA LEU A 910 23.92 -50.84 33.65
C LEU A 910 23.40 -49.69 34.51
N VAL A 911 24.29 -48.74 34.78
CA VAL A 911 24.02 -47.55 35.58
C VAL A 911 23.71 -46.39 34.64
N SER A 912 22.54 -45.76 34.80
CA SER A 912 22.19 -44.54 34.07
C SER A 912 23.19 -43.40 34.38
N ARG A 913 23.62 -42.67 33.36
CA ARG A 913 24.57 -41.55 33.42
C ARG A 913 24.07 -40.40 34.28
N PHE A 914 22.77 -40.10 34.23
CA PHE A 914 22.19 -38.94 34.92
C PHE A 914 21.73 -39.28 36.33
N THR A 915 21.10 -40.43 36.53
CA THR A 915 20.47 -40.77 37.82
C THR A 915 21.29 -41.76 38.64
N GLY A 916 22.20 -42.51 37.99
CA GLY A 916 22.88 -43.63 38.61
C GLY A 916 21.99 -44.86 38.80
N CYS A 917 20.74 -44.84 38.31
CA CYS A 917 19.78 -45.92 38.54
C CYS A 917 20.08 -47.15 37.69
N THR A 918 19.93 -48.32 38.31
CA THR A 918 19.91 -49.64 37.64
C THR A 918 18.48 -50.09 37.37
N ALA A 919 18.29 -51.06 36.47
CA ALA A 919 16.98 -51.65 36.18
C ALA A 919 16.32 -52.26 37.44
N LEU A 920 17.11 -52.80 38.38
CA LEU A 920 16.62 -53.35 39.64
C LEU A 920 16.03 -52.26 40.55
N MET A 921 16.69 -51.10 40.64
CA MET A 921 16.18 -49.96 41.41
C MET A 921 14.89 -49.43 40.82
N ILE A 922 14.80 -49.30 39.49
CA ILE A 922 13.58 -48.84 38.80
C ILE A 922 12.41 -49.82 39.04
N ALA A 923 12.66 -51.14 39.02
CA ALA A 923 11.64 -52.15 39.31
C ALA A 923 11.17 -52.10 40.78
N ALA A 924 12.10 -51.95 41.73
CA ALA A 924 11.80 -51.85 43.16
C ALA A 924 11.05 -50.55 43.49
N ASP A 925 11.43 -49.45 42.85
CA ASP A 925 10.79 -48.15 42.97
C ASP A 925 9.35 -48.21 42.42
N ASN A 926 9.08 -48.93 41.32
CA ASN A 926 7.73 -49.02 40.75
C ASN A 926 6.87 -50.20 41.24
N GLY A 927 7.32 -50.94 42.26
CA GLY A 927 6.52 -52.00 42.88
C GLY A 927 6.38 -53.26 42.01
N LYS A 928 7.29 -53.51 41.07
CA LYS A 928 7.20 -54.63 40.12
C LYS A 928 7.76 -55.91 40.71
N GLU A 929 7.00 -56.51 41.63
CA GLU A 929 7.41 -57.67 42.42
C GLU A 929 7.87 -58.87 41.56
N ALA A 930 7.08 -59.27 40.56
CA ALA A 930 7.42 -60.38 39.66
C ALA A 930 8.68 -60.10 38.83
N PHE A 931 8.92 -58.85 38.47
CA PHE A 931 10.11 -58.42 37.74
C PHE A 931 11.36 -58.43 38.63
N VAL A 932 11.23 -57.98 39.89
CA VAL A 932 12.32 -58.05 40.88
C VAL A 932 12.69 -59.50 41.18
N ARG A 933 11.72 -60.40 41.36
CA ARG A 933 12.00 -61.84 41.50
C ARG A 933 12.76 -62.41 40.30
N PHE A 934 12.34 -62.03 39.10
CA PHE A 934 12.99 -62.45 37.85
C PHE A 934 14.44 -61.97 37.78
N LEU A 935 14.69 -60.69 38.06
CA LEU A 935 16.03 -60.11 38.06
C LEU A 935 16.93 -60.72 39.14
N VAL A 936 16.43 -60.93 40.36
CA VAL A 936 17.16 -61.54 41.48
C VAL A 936 17.50 -63.02 41.23
N ALA A 937 16.74 -63.71 40.37
CA ALA A 937 17.04 -65.08 39.97
C ALA A 937 18.27 -65.19 39.05
N ILE A 938 18.72 -64.07 38.45
CA ILE A 938 19.88 -64.01 37.55
C ILE A 938 21.17 -63.94 38.37
N LYS A 939 22.14 -64.80 38.05
CA LYS A 939 23.37 -64.97 38.84
C LYS A 939 24.32 -63.76 38.86
N GLU A 940 24.22 -62.88 37.87
CA GLU A 940 25.15 -61.76 37.66
C GLU A 940 24.62 -60.42 38.20
N ILE A 941 23.49 -60.42 38.92
CA ILE A 941 22.88 -59.17 39.40
C ILE A 941 23.54 -58.66 40.69
N ASP A 942 23.92 -57.38 40.68
CA ASP A 942 24.53 -56.72 41.83
C ASP A 942 23.48 -55.93 42.62
N VAL A 943 23.05 -56.49 43.76
CA VAL A 943 22.01 -55.90 44.62
C VAL A 943 22.52 -54.71 45.45
N PHE A 944 23.84 -54.50 45.51
CA PHE A 944 24.51 -53.47 46.33
C PHE A 944 24.86 -52.19 45.57
N LEU A 945 24.54 -52.07 44.29
CA LEU A 945 24.79 -50.84 43.56
C LEU A 945 24.01 -49.68 44.18
N CYS A 946 24.56 -48.47 44.09
CA CYS A 946 23.96 -47.25 44.62
C CYS A 946 23.80 -46.20 43.53
N ASP A 947 22.70 -45.46 43.59
CA ASP A 947 22.47 -44.30 42.70
C ASP A 947 23.43 -43.15 43.00
N ALA A 948 23.36 -42.08 42.19
CA ALA A 948 24.07 -40.83 42.45
C ALA A 948 23.75 -40.21 43.83
N LYS A 949 22.61 -40.58 44.44
CA LYS A 949 22.18 -40.17 45.79
C LYS A 949 22.59 -41.15 46.90
N GLY A 950 23.32 -42.22 46.59
CA GLY A 950 23.75 -43.24 47.54
C GLY A 950 22.67 -44.23 48.00
N LYS A 951 21.51 -44.25 47.35
CA LYS A 951 20.39 -45.15 47.69
C LYS A 951 20.48 -46.47 46.94
N THR A 952 20.18 -47.58 47.62
CA THR A 952 20.10 -48.93 47.05
C THR A 952 18.67 -49.29 46.63
N ALA A 953 18.48 -50.37 45.86
CA ALA A 953 17.15 -50.86 45.47
C ALA A 953 16.24 -51.16 46.68
N LEU A 954 16.83 -51.62 47.80
CA LEU A 954 16.13 -51.89 49.05
C LEU A 954 15.64 -50.60 49.72
N ASP A 955 16.43 -49.52 49.64
CA ASP A 955 16.02 -48.22 50.17
C ASP A 955 14.81 -47.65 49.41
N TYR A 956 14.74 -47.86 48.10
CA TYR A 956 13.57 -47.48 47.29
C TYR A 956 12.33 -48.31 47.63
N ALA A 957 12.48 -49.63 47.78
CA ALA A 957 11.38 -50.51 48.18
C ALA A 957 10.81 -50.11 49.56
N ARG A 958 11.67 -49.79 50.53
CA ARG A 958 11.27 -49.30 51.86
C ARG A 958 10.64 -47.91 51.82
N ALA A 959 11.22 -47.00 51.03
CA ALA A 959 10.71 -45.63 50.92
C ALA A 959 9.30 -45.57 50.31
N ARG A 960 8.97 -46.46 49.37
CA ARG A 960 7.63 -46.57 48.78
C ARG A 960 6.67 -47.53 49.51
N GLY A 961 7.17 -48.29 50.49
CA GLY A 961 6.35 -49.19 51.32
C GLY A 961 6.09 -50.59 50.74
N PHE A 962 6.90 -51.07 49.80
CA PHE A 962 6.74 -52.41 49.19
C PHE A 962 7.38 -53.51 50.06
N ILE A 963 6.61 -54.03 51.01
CA ILE A 963 7.06 -54.99 52.04
C ILE A 963 7.56 -56.30 51.42
N GLU A 964 6.86 -56.85 50.43
CA GLU A 964 7.22 -58.12 49.78
C GLU A 964 8.52 -58.00 48.97
N ILE A 965 8.70 -56.88 48.27
CA ILE A 965 9.93 -56.57 47.51
C ILE A 965 11.11 -56.37 48.45
N ALA A 966 10.91 -55.64 49.55
CA ALA A 966 11.93 -55.46 50.58
C ALA A 966 12.37 -56.82 51.16
N GLY A 967 11.43 -57.72 51.46
CA GLY A 967 11.73 -59.07 51.92
C GLY A 967 12.51 -59.90 50.91
N ILE A 968 12.16 -59.83 49.61
CA ILE A 968 12.90 -60.53 48.54
C ILE A 968 14.35 -60.01 48.43
N LEU A 969 14.54 -58.69 48.49
CA LEU A 969 15.86 -58.06 48.41
C LEU A 969 16.70 -58.34 49.67
N GLU A 970 16.10 -58.38 50.87
CA GLU A 970 16.78 -58.77 52.11
C GLU A 970 17.30 -60.21 52.05
N VAL A 971 16.47 -61.14 51.56
CA VAL A 971 16.88 -62.53 51.35
C VAL A 971 17.99 -62.65 50.30
N ALA A 972 17.92 -61.86 49.22
CA ALA A 972 18.94 -61.83 48.17
C ALA A 972 20.28 -61.27 48.69
N MET A 973 20.25 -60.15 49.43
CA MET A 973 21.43 -59.56 50.06
C MET A 973 22.08 -60.56 51.02
N ALA A 974 21.28 -61.23 51.87
CA ALA A 974 21.77 -62.26 52.80
C ALA A 974 22.48 -63.44 52.11
N ARG A 975 22.01 -63.87 50.92
CA ARG A 975 22.63 -64.96 50.14
C ARG A 975 23.98 -64.58 49.51
N THR A 976 24.19 -63.31 49.18
CA THR A 976 25.41 -62.84 48.49
C THR A 976 26.61 -62.56 49.42
N TYR A 977 26.42 -62.49 50.74
CA TYR A 977 27.49 -62.29 51.74
C TYR A 977 28.58 -63.40 51.73
N GLY A 978 28.40 -64.49 50.98
CA GLY A 978 29.36 -65.57 50.83
C GLY A 978 30.44 -65.41 49.74
N ARG A 979 30.49 -64.31 48.97
CA ARG A 979 31.59 -64.04 48.01
C ARG A 979 32.43 -62.83 48.43
N PRO A 980 33.77 -62.95 48.52
CA PRO A 980 34.62 -61.93 49.12
C PRO A 980 34.85 -60.70 48.24
N VAL A 981 34.99 -59.58 48.95
CA VAL A 981 35.16 -58.19 48.55
C VAL A 981 36.39 -57.94 47.68
N SER A 982 36.20 -57.24 46.56
CA SER A 982 37.22 -56.42 45.89
C SER A 982 36.42 -55.45 44.98
N ARG A 983 36.42 -54.13 45.10
CA ARG A 983 37.35 -53.15 45.67
C ARG A 983 36.55 -51.91 46.10
N LYS A 984 37.08 -51.18 47.08
CA LYS A 984 36.70 -49.80 47.44
C LYS A 984 36.58 -48.91 46.17
N PRO A 985 35.66 -47.93 46.12
CA PRO A 985 35.59 -46.97 45.03
C PRO A 985 36.83 -46.07 45.09
N LYS A 986 37.79 -46.29 44.19
CA LYS A 986 38.82 -45.29 43.90
C LYS A 986 38.17 -44.23 43.03
N ASN A 987 38.08 -43.01 43.56
CA ASN A 987 38.06 -41.73 42.86
C ASN A 987 37.39 -41.72 41.48
N CYS A 988 36.16 -41.19 41.43
CA CYS A 988 35.63 -40.54 40.24
C CYS A 988 36.55 -39.36 39.87
N ARG A 989 37.61 -39.62 39.10
CA ARG A 989 38.19 -38.63 38.20
C ARG A 989 37.50 -38.84 36.86
N LEU A 990 36.65 -37.87 36.49
CA LEU A 990 36.21 -37.70 35.12
C LEU A 990 37.45 -37.69 34.20
N PRO A 991 37.51 -38.50 33.13
CA PRO A 991 38.49 -38.28 32.08
C PRO A 991 38.16 -36.93 31.42
N LYS A 992 39.12 -36.01 31.47
CA LYS A 992 39.12 -34.86 30.55
C LYS A 992 39.22 -35.44 29.15
N PHE A 993 38.18 -35.29 28.35
CA PHE A 993 38.30 -35.44 26.90
C PHE A 993 38.96 -34.17 26.33
N PRO A 994 39.81 -34.31 25.31
CA PRO A 994 40.45 -33.18 24.65
C PRO A 994 39.40 -32.34 23.92
N ASP A 995 39.63 -31.02 23.93
CA ASP A 995 38.95 -30.09 23.05
C ASP A 995 39.09 -30.58 21.60
N ILE A 996 37.95 -30.78 20.95
CA ILE A 996 37.86 -31.04 19.51
C ILE A 996 37.40 -29.72 18.89
N GLU A 997 38.30 -29.14 18.09
CA GLU A 997 37.98 -28.18 17.01
C GLU A 997 37.24 -28.86 15.87
#